data_AF-A0A800G4Z9-F1
#
_entry.id   AF-A0A800G4Z9-F1
#
_cell.length_a   1.000
_cell.length_b   1.000
_cell.length_c   1.000
_cell.angle_alpha   90.00
_cell.angle_beta   90.00
_cell.angle_gamma   90.00
#
_symmetry.space_group_name_H-M   'P 1'
#
loop_
_entity.id
_entity.type
_entity.pdbx_description
1 polymer ?
#
loop_
_entity_poly.entity_id
_entity_poly.type
_entity_poly.pdbx_seq_one_letter_code
_entity_poly.pdbx_strand_id
1 'polypeptide(L)'
;MGLDPEATPALASGVKAVAVSSSHTEPTMNRTLIVAALTLLPAPHLHAHQSAQDKIPVLIVSGANNHDWRWTTPSIESMLDESGLFDVTITYDPATDLADEKALASYQALVLDYNGPRWGEAAEASFLKAIRGGVGVSVIHAANNAFPGWVEFEQLVGHLWRQGTGHGRFHPFGLEVLDYDHPITSTMPNFVDHPDELYHRLVRVEGFERTVIGVSHSSKESGGTGNDEPMIIVGSFGKGRFFHTPLAHVWSGQEQTKVSHYDPQLRTLIVRGTEWAATGEVTDGLAQPNHLSLEEAQAGWRLLFDGQSTRGWHRAGGEGFPDKGWTIQSGCLRNTSGGGDLLSDDTYRNFELAFEWKVARGTNSGVKYRVRREGNALLGPEFQILDDAGTNEDDNPLSAAGALYALTPAQDKQLRHAGQFNQSRIVCRGGQIEHWLNGQLILSADVDSEDWAARLARSKFKSLPEFASERPGHILLQDHGGEVWYRTIRIRDLDLEDGWESLLQEEGLGGWTVAGKARYVRDGDTIIGDVNGHLGRNSFLVTDEIFEDFQFQVDVRIGESGNSGIQFRSDYRERDGVVFGYQAEIDCSPRAWSGGIFEEGRRAWIANLENHPAGREAFRLAEWNHYFIQAKGNDLRIWVNGVTTAHLVDDNPLLTGFFGLQVHNGNRGQYLWRNPQVRRL
;
A
#
# COMPACT_ATOMS: atom_id res chain seq x y z
N MET A 1 61.32 10.92 29.22
CA MET A 1 61.97 10.27 30.38
C MET A 1 61.59 11.11 31.59
N GLY A 2 60.88 10.67 32.60
CA GLY A 2 60.44 9.35 33.02
C GLY A 2 60.35 9.39 34.55
N LEU A 3 59.19 8.97 35.07
CA LEU A 3 58.90 8.41 36.40
C LEU A 3 58.40 9.32 37.54
N ASP A 4 57.21 8.91 37.97
CA ASP A 4 56.28 9.16 39.08
C ASP A 4 56.80 8.63 40.45
N PRO A 5 56.02 8.52 41.57
CA PRO A 5 54.74 9.14 42.00
C PRO A 5 54.65 9.47 43.54
N GLU A 6 53.44 9.88 43.96
CA GLU A 6 52.74 9.71 45.27
C GLU A 6 53.02 10.66 46.46
N ALA A 7 51.97 11.40 46.87
CA ALA A 7 51.48 11.46 48.26
C ALA A 7 50.13 12.22 48.37
N THR A 8 49.14 11.56 48.97
CA THR A 8 47.84 12.10 49.41
C THR A 8 47.99 12.96 50.68
N PRO A 9 46.98 13.79 51.04
CA PRO A 9 46.54 13.78 52.43
C PRO A 9 45.01 13.81 52.62
N ALA A 10 44.60 13.35 53.81
CA ALA A 10 43.25 13.13 54.29
C ALA A 10 42.70 14.28 55.18
N LEU A 11 41.44 14.08 55.66
CA LEU A 11 40.66 14.72 56.75
C LEU A 11 39.53 15.65 56.26
N ALA A 12 38.31 15.72 56.83
CA ALA A 12 37.60 14.96 57.87
C ALA A 12 36.11 15.39 57.93
N SER A 13 35.24 14.42 58.23
CA SER A 13 34.02 14.42 59.08
C SER A 13 32.92 15.50 59.00
N GLY A 14 31.65 15.04 58.93
CA GLY A 14 30.53 15.74 59.57
C GLY A 14 29.09 15.19 59.34
N VAL A 15 28.60 14.28 60.22
CA VAL A 15 27.24 14.27 60.86
C VAL A 15 26.00 14.03 59.95
N LYS A 16 24.97 13.19 60.19
CA LYS A 16 24.47 12.26 61.25
C LYS A 16 23.40 11.35 60.60
N ALA A 17 23.30 10.08 61.00
CA ALA A 17 22.15 9.22 60.74
C ALA A 17 21.56 8.73 62.07
N VAL A 18 20.23 8.72 62.18
CA VAL A 18 19.47 8.23 63.34
C VAL A 18 19.05 6.79 63.06
N ALA A 19 19.38 5.88 63.99
CA ALA A 19 18.98 4.49 63.98
C ALA A 19 17.84 4.25 64.98
N VAL A 20 16.88 3.39 64.61
CA VAL A 20 15.94 2.75 65.53
C VAL A 20 16.00 1.24 65.30
N SER A 21 16.23 0.50 66.38
CA SER A 21 16.38 -0.96 66.46
C SER A 21 15.07 -1.65 66.87
N SER A 22 14.90 -2.93 66.50
CA SER A 22 14.42 -4.03 67.37
C SER A 22 14.26 -5.30 66.51
N SER A 23 15.12 -6.31 66.66
CA SER A 23 15.05 -7.48 67.56
C SER A 23 13.94 -8.49 67.23
N HIS A 24 14.39 -9.66 66.76
CA HIS A 24 13.63 -10.88 66.49
C HIS A 24 13.11 -11.57 67.75
N THR A 25 11.91 -12.15 67.64
CA THR A 25 11.52 -13.45 68.23
C THR A 25 10.40 -14.06 67.38
N GLU A 26 10.60 -15.29 66.88
CA GLU A 26 9.54 -16.13 66.30
C GLU A 26 8.54 -16.61 67.37
N PRO A 27 7.31 -16.98 66.97
CA PRO A 27 6.98 -18.40 67.06
C PRO A 27 6.13 -18.96 65.90
N THR A 28 6.41 -20.23 65.64
CA THR A 28 5.63 -21.30 64.98
C THR A 28 4.11 -21.11 64.84
N MET A 29 3.54 -21.43 63.66
CA MET A 29 2.40 -22.36 63.53
C MET A 29 2.07 -22.76 62.08
N ASN A 30 1.93 -24.08 61.90
CA ASN A 30 1.03 -24.84 61.03
C ASN A 30 0.95 -24.57 59.52
N ARG A 31 1.60 -25.50 58.80
CA ARG A 31 1.34 -25.90 57.42
C ARG A 31 -0.16 -26.15 57.18
N THR A 32 -0.74 -25.34 56.31
CA THR A 32 -1.89 -25.75 55.48
C THR A 32 -1.39 -25.78 54.04
N LEU A 33 -1.31 -26.98 53.45
CA LEU A 33 -1.07 -27.14 52.02
C LEU A 33 -2.27 -26.56 51.26
N ILE A 34 -2.08 -25.46 50.56
CA ILE A 34 -2.92 -25.11 49.41
C ILE A 34 -2.19 -25.66 48.19
N VAL A 35 -2.64 -26.82 47.71
CA VAL A 35 -2.31 -27.29 46.36
C VAL A 35 -3.07 -26.39 45.40
N ALA A 36 -2.41 -25.32 44.94
CA ALA A 36 -2.86 -24.61 43.76
C ALA A 36 -2.52 -25.49 42.56
N ALA A 37 -3.52 -26.20 42.03
CA ALA A 37 -3.43 -26.86 40.75
C ALA A 37 -3.14 -25.79 39.69
N LEU A 38 -1.89 -25.73 39.21
CA LEU A 38 -1.55 -25.05 37.98
C LEU A 38 -2.21 -25.84 36.84
N THR A 39 -3.45 -25.49 36.51
CA THR A 39 -3.98 -25.79 35.18
C THR A 39 -3.18 -24.93 34.21
N LEU A 40 -2.27 -25.56 33.44
CA LEU A 40 -1.78 -24.98 32.20
C LEU A 40 -3.00 -24.71 31.32
N LEU A 41 -3.48 -23.48 31.32
CA LEU A 41 -4.33 -22.99 30.24
C LEU A 41 -3.40 -22.80 29.03
N PRO A 42 -3.72 -23.38 27.86
CA PRO A 42 -2.97 -23.09 26.65
C PRO A 42 -3.09 -21.59 26.39
N ALA A 43 -1.96 -20.95 26.10
CA ALA A 43 -1.96 -19.59 25.58
C ALA A 43 -2.92 -19.54 24.38
N PRO A 44 -3.80 -18.54 24.26
CA PRO A 44 -4.56 -18.38 23.04
C PRO A 44 -3.52 -18.01 21.97
N HIS A 45 -3.15 -18.99 21.16
CA HIS A 45 -2.62 -18.70 19.84
C HIS A 45 -3.69 -17.84 19.17
N LEU A 46 -3.46 -16.53 19.10
CA LEU A 46 -4.16 -15.67 18.17
C LEU A 46 -3.79 -16.15 16.76
N HIS A 47 -4.47 -17.19 16.32
CA HIS A 47 -4.71 -17.37 14.90
C HIS A 47 -5.57 -16.17 14.53
N ALA A 48 -4.95 -15.20 13.86
CA ALA A 48 -5.68 -14.27 13.02
C ALA A 48 -6.30 -15.12 11.89
N HIS A 49 -7.43 -15.77 12.19
CA HIS A 49 -8.40 -16.10 11.18
C HIS A 49 -8.95 -14.75 10.71
N GLN A 50 -8.30 -14.15 9.72
CA GLN A 50 -8.98 -13.19 8.86
C GLN A 50 -10.12 -13.99 8.23
N SER A 51 -11.34 -13.83 8.77
CA SER A 51 -12.55 -14.28 8.09
C SER A 51 -12.54 -13.60 6.73
N ALA A 52 -12.61 -14.38 5.64
CA ALA A 52 -12.89 -13.82 4.34
C ALA A 52 -14.18 -13.00 4.48
N GLN A 53 -14.08 -11.68 4.38
CA GLN A 53 -15.24 -10.81 4.36
C GLN A 53 -16.00 -11.15 3.07
N ASP A 54 -17.29 -11.48 3.17
CA ASP A 54 -18.09 -11.79 1.99
C ASP A 54 -18.09 -10.57 1.06
N LYS A 55 -17.67 -10.77 -0.19
CA LYS A 55 -17.65 -9.73 -1.21
C LYS A 55 -19.05 -9.19 -1.49
N ILE A 56 -19.15 -7.90 -1.80
CA ILE A 56 -20.40 -7.20 -2.13
C ILE A 56 -20.79 -7.57 -3.58
N PRO A 57 -21.90 -8.29 -3.80
CA PRO A 57 -22.34 -8.63 -5.15
C PRO A 57 -22.89 -7.39 -5.86
N VAL A 58 -22.30 -7.06 -7.01
CA VAL A 58 -22.68 -5.91 -7.83
C VAL A 58 -22.90 -6.31 -9.28
N LEU A 59 -23.91 -5.70 -9.90
CA LEU A 59 -24.20 -5.88 -11.33
C LEU A 59 -23.90 -4.58 -12.09
N ILE A 60 -22.94 -4.62 -13.01
CA ILE A 60 -22.73 -3.55 -13.99
C ILE A 60 -23.74 -3.73 -15.12
N VAL A 61 -24.56 -2.71 -15.34
CA VAL A 61 -25.56 -2.62 -16.40
C VAL A 61 -24.93 -1.90 -17.59
N SER A 62 -24.65 -2.65 -18.67
CA SER A 62 -23.98 -2.18 -19.88
C SER A 62 -24.74 -2.62 -21.15
N GLY A 63 -24.11 -2.51 -22.32
CA GLY A 63 -24.61 -3.00 -23.61
C GLY A 63 -24.98 -1.90 -24.61
N ALA A 64 -25.20 -0.67 -24.15
CA ALA A 64 -25.39 0.49 -25.03
C ALA A 64 -25.14 1.82 -24.29
N ASN A 65 -24.20 2.60 -24.82
CA ASN A 65 -23.91 3.95 -24.37
C ASN A 65 -23.47 4.79 -25.60
N ASN A 66 -23.72 6.09 -25.59
CA ASN A 66 -23.14 7.01 -26.58
C ASN A 66 -21.63 7.22 -26.38
N HIS A 67 -21.10 6.84 -25.21
CA HIS A 67 -19.67 6.77 -24.90
C HIS A 67 -19.08 5.39 -25.20
N ASP A 68 -17.76 5.24 -25.03
CA ASP A 68 -17.05 3.99 -25.35
C ASP A 68 -17.26 2.89 -24.30
N TRP A 69 -18.51 2.44 -24.12
CA TRP A 69 -18.89 1.44 -23.10
C TRP A 69 -18.16 0.12 -23.22
N ARG A 70 -17.75 -0.27 -24.44
CA ARG A 70 -16.93 -1.48 -24.65
C ARG A 70 -15.57 -1.38 -23.96
N TRP A 71 -15.11 -0.16 -23.70
CA TRP A 71 -13.89 0.12 -22.94
C TRP A 71 -14.18 0.53 -21.49
N THR A 72 -15.17 1.40 -21.23
CA THR A 72 -15.45 1.87 -19.86
C THR A 72 -15.99 0.78 -18.97
N THR A 73 -16.83 -0.13 -19.47
CA THR A 73 -17.39 -1.22 -18.66
C THR A 73 -16.31 -2.14 -18.09
N PRO A 74 -15.36 -2.71 -18.88
CA PRO A 74 -14.22 -3.44 -18.31
C PRO A 74 -13.32 -2.60 -17.39
N SER A 75 -13.22 -1.29 -17.64
CA SER A 75 -12.44 -0.38 -16.79
C SER A 75 -13.08 -0.20 -15.41
N ILE A 76 -14.40 -0.03 -15.35
CA ILE A 76 -15.19 0.05 -14.11
C ILE A 76 -15.18 -1.30 -13.38
N GLU A 77 -15.33 -2.42 -14.10
CA GLU A 77 -15.15 -3.76 -13.53
C GLU A 77 -13.78 -3.89 -12.85
N SER A 78 -12.70 -3.46 -13.53
CA SER A 78 -11.35 -3.44 -12.97
C SER A 78 -11.32 -2.59 -11.69
N MET A 79 -11.88 -1.38 -11.68
CA MET A 79 -11.87 -0.53 -10.46
C MET A 79 -12.50 -1.24 -9.25
N LEU A 80 -13.61 -1.94 -9.47
CA LEU A 80 -14.34 -2.63 -8.42
C LEU A 80 -13.63 -3.94 -8.01
N ASP A 81 -13.23 -4.81 -8.94
CA ASP A 81 -12.54 -6.07 -8.59
C ASP A 81 -11.19 -5.81 -7.89
N GLU A 82 -10.47 -4.78 -8.31
CA GLU A 82 -9.17 -4.40 -7.73
C GLU A 82 -9.25 -3.92 -6.28
N SER A 83 -10.42 -3.39 -5.87
CA SER A 83 -10.63 -3.00 -4.46
C SER A 83 -10.68 -4.19 -3.50
N GLY A 84 -10.87 -5.40 -4.03
CA GLY A 84 -11.09 -6.61 -3.23
C GLY A 84 -12.48 -6.71 -2.58
N LEU A 85 -13.28 -5.65 -2.61
CA LEU A 85 -14.59 -5.59 -1.95
C LEU A 85 -15.70 -6.29 -2.71
N PHE A 86 -15.65 -6.27 -4.05
CA PHE A 86 -16.82 -6.57 -4.87
C PHE A 86 -16.72 -7.94 -5.54
N ASP A 87 -17.87 -8.57 -5.71
CA ASP A 87 -18.10 -9.67 -6.65
C ASP A 87 -18.87 -9.09 -7.83
N VAL A 88 -18.19 -8.92 -8.96
CA VAL A 88 -18.67 -8.11 -10.08
C VAL A 88 -19.25 -9.00 -11.17
N THR A 89 -20.51 -8.77 -11.52
CA THR A 89 -21.17 -9.34 -12.69
C THR A 89 -21.48 -8.25 -13.71
N ILE A 90 -21.44 -8.57 -15.00
CA ILE A 90 -21.79 -7.62 -16.07
C ILE A 90 -22.98 -8.18 -16.87
N THR A 91 -23.98 -7.35 -17.14
CA THR A 91 -24.99 -7.60 -18.19
C THR A 91 -24.77 -6.69 -19.39
N TYR A 92 -24.85 -7.28 -20.58
CA TYR A 92 -24.90 -6.57 -21.86
C TYR A 92 -26.29 -6.63 -22.51
N ASP A 93 -27.26 -7.32 -21.89
CA ASP A 93 -28.66 -7.41 -22.32
C ASP A 93 -29.60 -7.07 -21.15
N PRO A 94 -29.66 -5.79 -20.74
CA PRO A 94 -30.42 -5.39 -19.56
C PRO A 94 -31.94 -5.59 -19.71
N ALA A 95 -32.47 -5.71 -20.93
CA ALA A 95 -33.88 -5.98 -21.13
C ALA A 95 -34.27 -7.39 -20.65
N THR A 96 -33.39 -8.36 -20.87
CA THR A 96 -33.59 -9.75 -20.43
C THR A 96 -33.18 -9.93 -18.98
N ASP A 97 -31.96 -9.52 -18.62
CA ASP A 97 -31.37 -9.89 -17.33
C ASP A 97 -32.02 -9.14 -16.16
N LEU A 98 -32.41 -7.87 -16.35
CA LEU A 98 -33.11 -7.11 -15.31
C LEU A 98 -34.58 -7.54 -15.15
N ALA A 99 -35.14 -8.34 -16.06
CA ALA A 99 -36.49 -8.87 -15.90
C ALA A 99 -36.56 -10.03 -14.89
N ASP A 100 -35.42 -10.64 -14.52
CA ASP A 100 -35.34 -11.65 -13.46
C ASP A 100 -35.24 -10.98 -12.09
N GLU A 101 -36.40 -10.76 -11.47
CA GLU A 101 -36.51 -10.16 -10.14
C GLU A 101 -35.72 -10.93 -9.07
N LYS A 102 -35.64 -12.27 -9.17
CA LYS A 102 -34.95 -13.08 -8.15
C LYS A 102 -33.44 -12.92 -8.27
N ALA A 103 -32.93 -12.89 -9.49
CA ALA A 103 -31.53 -12.60 -9.74
C ALA A 103 -31.17 -11.17 -9.29
N LEU A 104 -32.02 -10.18 -9.57
CA LEU A 104 -31.77 -8.81 -9.14
C LEU A 104 -31.69 -8.66 -7.61
N ALA A 105 -32.48 -9.44 -6.87
CA ALA A 105 -32.49 -9.40 -5.41
C ALA A 105 -31.21 -9.98 -4.76
N SER A 106 -30.35 -10.69 -5.50
CA SER A 106 -29.07 -11.17 -4.96
C SER A 106 -27.95 -10.13 -4.99
N TYR A 107 -28.12 -9.04 -5.74
CA TYR A 107 -27.14 -7.95 -5.79
C TYR A 107 -27.41 -6.92 -4.69
N GLN A 108 -26.35 -6.33 -4.15
CA GLN A 108 -26.45 -5.23 -3.20
C GLN A 108 -26.40 -3.86 -3.88
N ALA A 109 -25.76 -3.75 -5.04
CA ALA A 109 -25.83 -2.54 -5.86
C ALA A 109 -25.82 -2.82 -7.37
N LEU A 110 -26.38 -1.87 -8.13
CA LEU A 110 -26.35 -1.82 -9.59
C LEU A 110 -25.48 -0.65 -10.03
N VAL A 111 -24.52 -0.88 -10.93
CA VAL A 111 -23.64 0.16 -11.47
C VAL A 111 -24.05 0.43 -12.91
N LEU A 112 -24.47 1.66 -13.22
CA LEU A 112 -25.01 2.02 -14.52
C LEU A 112 -23.91 2.60 -15.43
N ASP A 113 -23.60 1.88 -16.50
CA ASP A 113 -22.83 2.34 -17.67
C ASP A 113 -23.69 2.18 -18.94
N TYR A 114 -24.89 2.76 -18.91
CA TYR A 114 -25.92 2.56 -19.94
C TYR A 114 -26.74 3.82 -20.20
N ASN A 115 -26.94 4.16 -21.48
CA ASN A 115 -27.94 5.15 -21.90
C ASN A 115 -28.61 4.83 -23.24
N GLY A 116 -28.67 3.55 -23.59
CA GLY A 116 -29.35 3.06 -24.79
C GLY A 116 -30.88 2.96 -24.71
N PRO A 117 -31.49 2.06 -25.50
CA PRO A 117 -32.94 1.84 -25.52
C PRO A 117 -33.56 1.47 -24.16
N ARG A 118 -34.86 1.72 -24.02
CA ARG A 118 -35.65 1.27 -22.85
C ARG A 118 -35.56 -0.25 -22.67
N TRP A 119 -35.44 -0.69 -21.42
CA TRP A 119 -35.31 -2.10 -21.08
C TRP A 119 -36.64 -2.87 -21.20
N GLY A 120 -37.77 -2.16 -21.21
CA GLY A 120 -39.10 -2.75 -21.27
C GLY A 120 -39.72 -2.94 -19.90
N GLU A 121 -41.04 -3.04 -19.87
CA GLU A 121 -41.86 -2.91 -18.64
C GLU A 121 -41.45 -3.89 -17.53
N ALA A 122 -41.12 -5.15 -17.87
CA ALA A 122 -40.74 -6.17 -16.89
C ALA A 122 -39.41 -5.86 -16.21
N ALA A 123 -38.39 -5.49 -16.99
CA ALA A 123 -37.07 -5.10 -16.50
C ALA A 123 -37.14 -3.83 -15.67
N GLU A 124 -37.87 -2.83 -16.15
CA GLU A 124 -38.04 -1.54 -15.49
C GLU A 124 -38.78 -1.66 -14.14
N ALA A 125 -39.84 -2.48 -14.09
CA ALA A 125 -40.56 -2.75 -12.85
C ALA A 125 -39.70 -3.48 -11.82
N SER A 126 -38.94 -4.49 -12.26
CA SER A 126 -38.06 -5.29 -11.40
C SER A 126 -36.88 -4.45 -10.88
N PHE A 127 -36.28 -3.62 -11.72
CA PHE A 127 -35.26 -2.64 -11.35
C PHE A 127 -35.76 -1.72 -10.22
N LEU A 128 -36.90 -1.04 -10.43
CA LEU A 128 -37.46 -0.14 -9.41
C LEU A 128 -37.84 -0.88 -8.12
N LYS A 129 -38.32 -2.12 -8.22
CA LYS A 129 -38.67 -2.94 -7.05
C LYS A 129 -37.44 -3.29 -6.22
N ALA A 130 -36.34 -3.69 -6.87
CA ALA A 130 -35.08 -4.01 -6.21
C ALA A 130 -34.55 -2.80 -5.42
N ILE A 131 -34.53 -1.63 -6.06
CA ILE A 131 -34.01 -0.40 -5.43
C ILE A 131 -34.89 0.06 -4.27
N ARG A 132 -36.22 0.06 -4.46
CA ARG A 132 -37.15 0.33 -3.35
C ARG A 132 -37.00 -0.66 -2.20
N GLY A 133 -36.56 -1.88 -2.50
CA GLY A 133 -36.25 -2.95 -1.54
C GLY A 133 -34.95 -2.76 -0.76
N GLY A 134 -34.01 -1.95 -1.27
CA GLY A 134 -32.73 -1.67 -0.60
C GLY A 134 -31.50 -1.78 -1.50
N VAL A 135 -31.63 -2.25 -2.74
CA VAL A 135 -30.49 -2.34 -3.67
C VAL A 135 -29.99 -0.93 -4.00
N GLY A 136 -28.70 -0.70 -3.84
CA GLY A 136 -28.05 0.57 -4.15
C GLY A 136 -27.87 0.80 -5.65
N VAL A 137 -27.65 2.06 -6.06
CA VAL A 137 -27.33 2.40 -7.45
C VAL A 137 -26.14 3.34 -7.55
N SER A 138 -25.21 3.02 -8.44
CA SER A 138 -24.08 3.87 -8.80
C SER A 138 -24.27 4.35 -10.25
N VAL A 139 -24.44 5.66 -10.46
CA VAL A 139 -24.69 6.26 -11.77
C VAL A 139 -23.40 6.91 -12.26
N ILE A 140 -22.84 6.38 -13.35
CA ILE A 140 -21.53 6.80 -13.86
C ILE A 140 -21.70 7.62 -15.15
N HIS A 141 -21.13 8.83 -15.15
CA HIS A 141 -21.02 9.71 -16.30
C HIS A 141 -22.34 9.86 -17.09
N ALA A 142 -22.33 9.44 -18.36
CA ALA A 142 -23.42 9.56 -19.31
C ALA A 142 -24.59 8.61 -19.04
N ALA A 143 -24.53 7.75 -18.02
CA ALA A 143 -25.72 7.02 -17.56
C ALA A 143 -26.85 7.97 -17.14
N ASN A 144 -26.51 9.20 -16.71
CA ASN A 144 -27.50 10.24 -16.41
C ASN A 144 -28.24 10.81 -17.64
N ASN A 145 -27.80 10.45 -18.85
CA ASN A 145 -28.46 10.83 -20.11
C ASN A 145 -29.69 9.96 -20.38
N ALA A 146 -29.77 8.79 -19.74
CA ALA A 146 -30.74 7.77 -20.10
C ALA A 146 -32.19 8.21 -19.85
N PHE A 147 -33.07 7.62 -20.65
CA PHE A 147 -34.51 7.55 -20.42
C PHE A 147 -35.27 8.86 -20.14
N PRO A 148 -35.18 9.89 -21.00
CA PRO A 148 -36.02 11.08 -20.87
C PRO A 148 -37.51 10.73 -20.71
N GLY A 149 -38.14 11.26 -19.66
CA GLY A 149 -39.56 11.04 -19.35
C GLY A 149 -39.87 9.86 -18.43
N TRP A 150 -38.88 9.06 -18.02
CA TRP A 150 -39.09 8.07 -16.95
C TRP A 150 -38.87 8.70 -15.58
N VAL A 151 -39.96 9.22 -15.01
CA VAL A 151 -39.94 10.03 -13.78
C VAL A 151 -39.19 9.35 -12.64
N GLU A 152 -39.40 8.06 -12.39
CA GLU A 152 -38.77 7.34 -11.30
C GLU A 152 -37.25 7.21 -11.49
N PHE A 153 -36.78 6.98 -12.71
CA PHE A 153 -35.36 6.93 -13.01
C PHE A 153 -34.71 8.31 -12.94
N GLU A 154 -35.42 9.33 -13.42
CA GLU A 154 -34.97 10.72 -13.31
C GLU A 154 -34.76 11.12 -11.84
N GLN A 155 -35.70 10.75 -10.96
CA GLN A 155 -35.56 10.93 -9.51
C GLN A 155 -34.32 10.21 -8.97
N LEU A 156 -34.13 8.93 -9.33
CA LEU A 156 -33.00 8.13 -8.90
C LEU A 156 -31.63 8.73 -9.30
N VAL A 157 -31.53 9.34 -10.47
CA VAL A 157 -30.29 9.94 -10.95
C VAL A 157 -30.04 11.34 -10.34
N GLY A 158 -31.12 12.07 -10.06
CA GLY A 158 -31.08 13.38 -9.42
C GLY A 158 -30.68 14.54 -10.34
N HIS A 159 -29.54 14.45 -11.03
CA HIS A 159 -29.03 15.46 -11.97
C HIS A 159 -28.89 14.88 -13.38
N LEU A 160 -29.54 15.49 -14.36
CA LEU A 160 -29.73 14.86 -15.66
C LEU A 160 -29.06 15.65 -16.78
N TRP A 161 -28.45 14.94 -17.73
CA TRP A 161 -28.11 15.52 -19.02
C TRP A 161 -29.38 15.70 -19.85
N ARG A 162 -29.74 16.94 -20.14
CA ARG A 162 -30.97 17.33 -20.83
C ARG A 162 -30.72 18.56 -21.70
N GLN A 163 -31.75 19.07 -22.36
CA GLN A 163 -31.62 20.30 -23.12
C GLN A 163 -31.07 21.44 -22.24
N GLY A 164 -29.96 22.05 -22.67
CA GLY A 164 -29.31 23.16 -21.96
C GLY A 164 -28.09 22.76 -21.11
N THR A 165 -27.84 21.46 -20.95
CA THR A 165 -26.61 20.93 -20.34
C THR A 165 -25.45 20.98 -21.35
N GLY A 166 -24.22 20.87 -20.85
CA GLY A 166 -23.03 20.88 -21.69
C GLY A 166 -21.79 20.47 -20.91
N HIS A 167 -20.65 20.52 -21.58
CA HIS A 167 -19.33 20.44 -20.96
C HIS A 167 -18.37 21.35 -21.72
N GLY A 168 -17.27 21.73 -21.06
CA GLY A 168 -16.13 22.38 -21.71
C GLY A 168 -15.28 21.39 -22.51
N ARG A 169 -14.09 21.79 -22.96
CA ARG A 169 -13.10 20.84 -23.51
C ARG A 169 -12.64 19.85 -22.42
N PHE A 170 -12.14 18.68 -22.81
CA PHE A 170 -11.41 17.80 -21.90
C PHE A 170 -10.17 18.52 -21.33
N HIS A 171 -10.02 18.61 -20.02
CA HIS A 171 -8.94 19.34 -19.33
C HIS A 171 -8.77 18.87 -17.87
N PRO A 172 -7.60 19.10 -17.25
CA PRO A 172 -7.44 18.89 -15.81
C PRO A 172 -8.21 19.95 -15.00
N PHE A 173 -8.89 19.52 -13.93
CA PHE A 173 -9.53 20.42 -12.97
C PHE A 173 -9.56 19.81 -11.56
N GLY A 174 -9.76 20.66 -10.55
CA GLY A 174 -9.95 20.22 -9.16
C GLY A 174 -11.41 19.92 -8.82
N LEU A 175 -11.61 19.12 -7.78
CA LEU A 175 -12.92 18.84 -7.17
C LEU A 175 -12.82 19.16 -5.68
N GLU A 176 -13.67 20.07 -5.23
CA GLU A 176 -13.81 20.42 -3.82
C GLU A 176 -14.84 19.51 -3.15
N VAL A 177 -14.42 18.80 -2.10
CA VAL A 177 -15.30 18.05 -1.21
C VAL A 177 -16.01 19.03 -0.29
N LEU A 178 -17.34 18.96 -0.25
CA LEU A 178 -18.20 19.87 0.54
C LEU A 178 -18.63 19.28 1.88
N ASP A 179 -18.63 17.96 2.02
CA ASP A 179 -19.13 17.26 3.19
C ASP A 179 -18.16 16.14 3.58
N TYR A 180 -17.37 16.38 4.62
CA TYR A 180 -16.44 15.40 5.19
C TYR A 180 -17.09 14.52 6.28
N ASP A 181 -18.36 14.74 6.62
CA ASP A 181 -19.08 13.84 7.54
C ASP A 181 -19.69 12.66 6.77
N HIS A 182 -19.86 12.78 5.45
CA HIS A 182 -20.39 11.72 4.61
C HIS A 182 -19.38 10.57 4.42
N PRO A 183 -19.77 9.28 4.55
CA PRO A 183 -18.82 8.15 4.47
C PRO A 183 -17.99 8.07 3.18
N ILE A 184 -18.58 8.44 2.04
CA ILE A 184 -17.86 8.50 0.75
C ILE A 184 -16.65 9.43 0.85
N THR A 185 -16.76 10.57 1.51
CA THR A 185 -15.80 11.68 1.42
C THR A 185 -15.03 11.92 2.71
N SER A 186 -15.33 11.19 3.79
CA SER A 186 -14.77 11.39 5.13
C SER A 186 -13.23 11.41 5.20
N THR A 187 -12.58 10.60 4.37
CA THR A 187 -11.12 10.54 4.27
C THR A 187 -10.60 10.88 2.87
N MET A 188 -11.46 11.41 1.99
CA MET A 188 -11.05 11.75 0.62
C MET A 188 -10.48 13.16 0.57
N PRO A 189 -9.27 13.37 0.03
CA PRO A 189 -8.81 14.72 -0.27
C PRO A 189 -9.61 15.32 -1.43
N ASN A 190 -9.51 16.65 -1.57
CA ASN A 190 -9.95 17.32 -2.79
C ASN A 190 -9.21 16.75 -4.00
N PHE A 191 -9.87 16.71 -5.17
CA PHE A 191 -9.17 16.31 -6.38
C PHE A 191 -8.22 17.42 -6.82
N VAL A 192 -7.05 17.03 -7.30
CA VAL A 192 -6.08 17.90 -7.93
C VAL A 192 -5.83 17.41 -9.35
N ASP A 193 -5.95 18.34 -10.31
CA ASP A 193 -5.62 18.13 -11.73
C ASP A 193 -6.26 16.89 -12.39
N HIS A 194 -7.47 16.51 -11.95
CA HIS A 194 -8.19 15.37 -12.52
C HIS A 194 -8.54 15.63 -14.01
N PRO A 195 -8.02 14.82 -14.96
CA PRO A 195 -8.22 15.05 -16.39
C PRO A 195 -9.56 14.46 -16.86
N ASP A 196 -10.54 15.31 -17.15
CA ASP A 196 -11.88 14.85 -17.57
C ASP A 196 -12.66 15.90 -18.41
N GLU A 197 -13.89 15.55 -18.81
CA GLU A 197 -14.95 16.50 -19.15
C GLU A 197 -15.71 16.93 -17.89
N LEU A 198 -15.77 18.25 -17.66
CA LEU A 198 -16.57 18.83 -16.58
C LEU A 198 -17.99 19.12 -17.09
N TYR A 199 -18.93 18.24 -16.78
CA TYR A 199 -20.37 18.44 -17.06
C TYR A 199 -20.90 19.66 -16.30
N HIS A 200 -21.68 20.50 -16.98
CA HIS A 200 -22.22 21.73 -16.40
C HIS A 200 -23.69 21.96 -16.75
N ARG A 201 -24.39 22.68 -15.87
CA ARG A 201 -25.84 22.97 -15.96
C ARG A 201 -26.74 21.75 -15.94
N LEU A 202 -26.30 20.63 -15.36
CA LEU A 202 -27.13 19.43 -15.26
C LEU A 202 -28.51 19.76 -14.66
N VAL A 203 -29.57 19.24 -15.28
CA VAL A 203 -30.93 19.57 -14.89
C VAL A 203 -31.26 18.88 -13.58
N ARG A 204 -31.53 19.71 -12.57
CA ARG A 204 -31.96 19.31 -11.24
C ARG A 204 -33.41 18.82 -11.29
N VAL A 205 -33.65 17.55 -10.95
CA VAL A 205 -35.00 17.05 -10.68
C VAL A 205 -35.58 17.74 -9.45
N GLU A 206 -36.76 18.36 -9.57
CA GLU A 206 -37.44 19.07 -8.48
C GLU A 206 -38.24 18.12 -7.58
N GLY A 207 -38.48 18.51 -6.32
CA GLY A 207 -39.33 17.76 -5.39
C GLY A 207 -38.76 16.43 -4.89
N PHE A 208 -37.47 16.18 -5.10
CA PHE A 208 -36.77 14.96 -4.69
C PHE A 208 -35.52 15.28 -3.87
N GLU A 209 -35.38 14.61 -2.71
CA GLU A 209 -34.26 14.81 -1.79
C GLU A 209 -32.96 14.20 -2.32
N ARG A 210 -31.91 15.01 -2.31
CA ARG A 210 -30.53 14.62 -2.62
C ARG A 210 -29.56 15.65 -2.05
N THR A 211 -28.33 15.23 -1.86
CA THR A 211 -27.25 16.06 -1.35
C THR A 211 -26.13 16.11 -2.38
N VAL A 212 -25.54 17.30 -2.56
CA VAL A 212 -24.30 17.48 -3.31
C VAL A 212 -23.18 17.54 -2.28
N ILE A 213 -22.25 16.60 -2.34
CA ILE A 213 -21.13 16.48 -1.39
C ILE A 213 -19.77 16.79 -2.04
N GLY A 214 -19.76 17.15 -3.33
CA GLY A 214 -18.57 17.61 -4.02
C GLY A 214 -18.90 18.40 -5.30
N VAL A 215 -18.10 19.41 -5.59
CA VAL A 215 -18.28 20.34 -6.72
C VAL A 215 -16.96 20.60 -7.44
N SER A 216 -17.04 20.99 -8.71
CA SER A 216 -15.88 21.49 -9.46
C SER A 216 -16.19 22.82 -10.12
N HIS A 217 -15.22 23.74 -10.11
CA HIS A 217 -15.37 25.04 -10.76
C HIS A 217 -15.31 24.91 -12.29
N SER A 218 -16.42 25.18 -12.96
CA SER A 218 -16.54 25.13 -14.43
C SER A 218 -15.93 26.37 -15.07
N SER A 219 -14.60 26.42 -15.22
CA SER A 219 -13.90 27.62 -15.73
C SER A 219 -14.38 28.04 -17.12
N LYS A 220 -14.61 29.35 -17.32
CA LYS A 220 -14.91 29.91 -18.65
C LYS A 220 -13.76 29.71 -19.63
N GLU A 221 -12.53 29.62 -19.14
CA GLU A 221 -11.34 29.42 -19.98
C GLU A 221 -11.33 28.04 -20.62
N SER A 222 -11.91 27.03 -19.97
CA SER A 222 -12.12 25.69 -20.52
C SER A 222 -13.42 25.52 -21.30
N GLY A 223 -14.17 26.60 -21.50
CA GLY A 223 -15.48 26.57 -22.15
C GLY A 223 -16.66 26.31 -21.20
N GLY A 224 -16.41 26.36 -19.89
CA GLY A 224 -17.42 26.17 -18.84
C GLY A 224 -18.29 27.40 -18.54
N THR A 225 -19.07 27.30 -17.48
CA THR A 225 -20.10 28.29 -17.11
C THR A 225 -19.58 29.47 -16.29
N GLY A 226 -18.48 29.27 -15.58
CA GLY A 226 -17.95 30.12 -14.52
C GLY A 226 -18.59 29.88 -13.15
N ASN A 227 -19.37 28.81 -12.99
CA ASN A 227 -20.00 28.42 -11.73
C ASN A 227 -19.40 27.12 -11.20
N ASP A 228 -19.64 26.82 -9.93
CA ASP A 228 -19.34 25.51 -9.35
C ASP A 228 -20.47 24.54 -9.71
N GLU A 229 -20.09 23.41 -10.29
CA GLU A 229 -21.02 22.41 -10.81
C GLU A 229 -20.96 21.13 -9.94
N PRO A 230 -22.10 20.50 -9.62
CA PRO A 230 -22.13 19.28 -8.80
C PRO A 230 -21.42 18.10 -9.45
N MET A 231 -20.43 17.53 -8.76
CA MET A 231 -19.65 16.37 -9.23
C MET A 231 -19.85 15.12 -8.38
N ILE A 232 -20.30 15.26 -7.13
CA ILE A 232 -20.64 14.12 -6.27
C ILE A 232 -22.02 14.34 -5.70
N ILE A 233 -22.96 13.49 -6.09
CA ILE A 233 -24.39 13.59 -5.75
C ILE A 233 -24.82 12.28 -5.09
N VAL A 234 -25.51 12.39 -3.96
CA VAL A 234 -25.98 11.24 -3.19
C VAL A 234 -27.44 11.41 -2.77
N GLY A 235 -28.12 10.31 -2.51
CA GLY A 235 -29.45 10.33 -1.91
C GLY A 235 -30.06 8.95 -1.75
N SER A 236 -31.38 8.91 -1.61
CA SER A 236 -32.13 7.67 -1.41
C SER A 236 -33.36 7.57 -2.30
N PHE A 237 -33.69 6.38 -2.76
CA PHE A 237 -34.91 6.07 -3.48
C PHE A 237 -35.60 4.83 -2.88
N GLY A 238 -36.69 5.05 -2.14
CA GLY A 238 -37.25 4.00 -1.29
C GLY A 238 -36.27 3.63 -0.17
N LYS A 239 -35.87 2.36 -0.06
CA LYS A 239 -34.83 1.91 0.88
C LYS A 239 -33.42 1.91 0.28
N GLY A 240 -33.29 2.02 -1.05
CA GLY A 240 -32.01 2.03 -1.73
C GLY A 240 -31.33 3.39 -1.63
N ARG A 241 -30.00 3.38 -1.67
CA ARG A 241 -29.16 4.58 -1.78
C ARG A 241 -28.67 4.73 -3.20
N PHE A 242 -28.49 5.96 -3.67
CA PHE A 242 -27.83 6.21 -4.95
C PHE A 242 -26.65 7.14 -4.79
N PHE A 243 -25.57 6.80 -5.49
CA PHE A 243 -24.40 7.62 -5.72
C PHE A 243 -24.33 7.96 -7.21
N HIS A 244 -24.06 9.22 -7.53
CA HIS A 244 -23.95 9.70 -8.90
C HIS A 244 -22.72 10.62 -9.04
N THR A 245 -21.86 10.28 -9.99
CA THR A 245 -20.76 11.14 -10.44
C THR A 245 -20.87 11.42 -11.95
N PRO A 246 -20.89 12.69 -12.39
CA PRO A 246 -20.79 13.07 -13.79
C PRO A 246 -19.38 12.92 -14.39
N LEU A 247 -18.37 12.56 -13.61
CA LEU A 247 -17.00 12.27 -14.08
C LEU A 247 -16.94 10.92 -14.81
N ALA A 248 -15.75 10.52 -15.26
CA ALA A 248 -15.44 9.28 -15.99
C ALA A 248 -15.71 9.32 -17.51
N HIS A 249 -15.32 10.42 -18.18
CA HIS A 249 -15.47 10.51 -19.64
C HIS A 249 -14.50 9.61 -20.41
N VAL A 250 -15.02 8.83 -21.35
CA VAL A 250 -14.23 8.19 -22.42
C VAL A 250 -15.00 8.18 -23.73
N TRP A 251 -14.37 8.68 -24.79
CA TRP A 251 -14.97 8.74 -26.12
C TRP A 251 -14.33 7.78 -27.11
N SER A 252 -15.15 7.09 -27.91
CA SER A 252 -14.66 6.12 -28.90
C SER A 252 -13.73 6.80 -29.92
N GLY A 253 -12.53 6.24 -30.07
CA GLY A 253 -11.49 6.78 -30.96
C GLY A 253 -10.69 7.95 -30.38
N GLN A 254 -10.90 8.31 -29.11
CA GLN A 254 -10.13 9.34 -28.39
C GLN A 254 -9.35 8.73 -27.23
N GLU A 255 -8.27 8.01 -27.53
CA GLU A 255 -7.44 7.28 -26.55
C GLU A 255 -6.97 8.16 -25.37
N GLN A 256 -6.73 9.45 -25.61
CA GLN A 256 -6.31 10.40 -24.58
C GLN A 256 -7.33 10.58 -23.46
N THR A 257 -8.61 10.31 -23.69
CA THR A 257 -9.68 10.46 -22.68
C THR A 257 -9.64 9.36 -21.62
N LYS A 258 -9.03 8.20 -21.92
CA LYS A 258 -8.89 7.06 -21.01
C LYS A 258 -8.10 7.39 -19.74
N VAL A 259 -7.30 8.46 -19.77
CA VAL A 259 -6.53 8.94 -18.62
C VAL A 259 -7.43 9.29 -17.42
N SER A 260 -8.68 9.72 -17.65
CA SER A 260 -9.67 9.94 -16.57
C SER A 260 -9.81 8.69 -15.70
N HIS A 261 -9.99 7.51 -16.32
CA HIS A 261 -10.15 6.23 -15.62
C HIS A 261 -8.86 5.69 -14.99
N TYR A 262 -7.69 6.23 -15.33
CA TYR A 262 -6.42 5.86 -14.69
C TYR A 262 -6.14 6.70 -13.45
N ASP A 263 -6.85 7.82 -13.27
CA ASP A 263 -6.67 8.69 -12.12
C ASP A 263 -7.10 7.96 -10.83
N PRO A 264 -6.19 7.73 -9.86
CA PRO A 264 -6.53 7.08 -8.60
C PRO A 264 -7.64 7.81 -7.82
N GLN A 265 -7.79 9.13 -8.01
CA GLN A 265 -8.83 9.94 -7.37
C GLN A 265 -10.23 9.51 -7.82
N LEU A 266 -10.44 9.36 -9.13
CA LEU A 266 -11.70 8.88 -9.70
C LEU A 266 -11.97 7.42 -9.32
N ARG A 267 -10.95 6.57 -9.42
CA ARG A 267 -11.08 5.14 -9.08
C ARG A 267 -11.54 4.97 -7.63
N THR A 268 -10.92 5.72 -6.72
CA THR A 268 -11.29 5.74 -5.29
C THR A 268 -12.73 6.22 -5.10
N LEU A 269 -13.15 7.28 -5.79
CA LEU A 269 -14.52 7.80 -5.72
C LEU A 269 -15.56 6.78 -6.18
N ILE A 270 -15.33 6.09 -7.31
CA ILE A 270 -16.26 5.09 -7.84
C ILE A 270 -16.39 3.90 -6.89
N VAL A 271 -15.27 3.43 -6.32
CA VAL A 271 -15.24 2.33 -5.34
C VAL A 271 -16.01 2.72 -4.07
N ARG A 272 -15.65 3.85 -3.43
CA ARG A 272 -16.30 4.31 -2.18
C ARG A 272 -17.78 4.63 -2.41
N GLY A 273 -18.11 5.26 -3.53
CA GLY A 273 -19.48 5.58 -3.89
C GLY A 273 -20.35 4.34 -4.11
N THR A 274 -19.80 3.31 -4.76
CA THR A 274 -20.49 2.03 -5.00
C THR A 274 -20.65 1.22 -3.71
N GLU A 275 -19.62 1.18 -2.86
CA GLU A 275 -19.69 0.53 -1.54
C GLU A 275 -20.76 1.18 -0.66
N TRP A 276 -20.75 2.52 -0.57
CA TRP A 276 -21.75 3.24 0.21
C TRP A 276 -23.16 3.04 -0.35
N ALA A 277 -23.34 3.04 -1.67
CA ALA A 277 -24.63 2.75 -2.26
C ALA A 277 -25.11 1.34 -1.84
N ALA A 278 -24.23 0.34 -1.88
CA ALA A 278 -24.55 -1.04 -1.50
C ALA A 278 -24.83 -1.23 0.00
N THR A 279 -24.01 -0.64 0.88
CA THR A 279 -23.97 -1.00 2.31
C THR A 279 -24.41 0.13 3.24
N GLY A 280 -24.21 1.38 2.83
CA GLY A 280 -24.38 2.58 3.66
C GLY A 280 -23.11 2.99 4.41
N GLU A 281 -22.07 2.17 4.36
CA GLU A 281 -20.77 2.39 4.98
C GLU A 281 -19.68 2.47 3.90
N VAL A 282 -18.50 2.93 4.30
CA VAL A 282 -17.30 2.87 3.46
C VAL A 282 -16.18 2.27 4.29
N THR A 283 -15.52 1.25 3.75
CA THR A 283 -14.35 0.64 4.38
C THR A 283 -13.15 1.54 4.09
N ASP A 284 -12.66 2.26 5.09
CA ASP A 284 -11.41 3.01 4.99
C ASP A 284 -10.22 2.04 4.93
N GLY A 285 -9.19 2.39 4.15
CA GLY A 285 -7.99 1.54 4.00
C GLY A 285 -8.14 0.36 3.04
N LEU A 286 -9.07 0.44 2.06
CA LEU A 286 -9.11 -0.51 0.93
C LEU A 286 -7.70 -0.72 0.39
N ALA A 287 -7.33 -1.98 0.18
CA ALA A 287 -6.04 -2.36 -0.36
C ALA A 287 -5.90 -1.80 -1.78
N GLN A 288 -5.49 -0.53 -1.87
CA GLN A 288 -5.08 0.10 -3.10
C GLN A 288 -3.92 -0.75 -3.64
N PRO A 289 -3.95 -1.17 -4.91
CA PRO A 289 -2.82 -1.88 -5.48
C PRO A 289 -1.53 -1.08 -5.29
N ASN A 290 -0.45 -1.77 -4.93
CA ASN A 290 0.85 -1.16 -4.65
C ASN A 290 0.86 -0.18 -3.46
N HIS A 291 0.03 -0.43 -2.45
CA HIS A 291 0.01 0.33 -1.20
C HIS A 291 0.14 -0.61 -0.01
N LEU A 292 0.71 -0.11 1.09
CA LEU A 292 0.76 -0.80 2.36
C LEU A 292 0.03 0.02 3.43
N SER A 293 -0.77 -0.68 4.23
CA SER A 293 -1.25 -0.13 5.49
C SER A 293 -0.07 0.17 6.43
N LEU A 294 -0.29 1.01 7.44
CA LEU A 294 0.73 1.30 8.44
C LEU A 294 1.13 0.01 9.18
N GLU A 295 0.14 -0.82 9.49
CA GLU A 295 0.31 -2.11 10.16
C GLU A 295 1.15 -3.08 9.32
N GLU A 296 0.93 -3.14 8.00
CA GLU A 296 1.75 -3.97 7.12
C GLU A 296 3.19 -3.48 7.05
N ALA A 297 3.41 -2.17 6.92
CA ALA A 297 4.74 -1.59 6.93
C ALA A 297 5.48 -1.88 8.25
N GLN A 298 4.81 -1.69 9.40
CA GLN A 298 5.34 -2.02 10.73
C GLN A 298 5.60 -3.52 10.90
N ALA A 299 4.81 -4.39 10.27
CA ALA A 299 5.03 -5.83 10.25
C ALA A 299 6.21 -6.25 9.37
N GLY A 300 6.92 -5.30 8.74
CA GLY A 300 8.12 -5.54 7.95
C GLY A 300 7.87 -5.73 6.46
N TRP A 301 6.64 -5.50 5.98
CA TRP A 301 6.37 -5.52 4.53
C TRP A 301 6.95 -4.29 3.84
N ARG A 302 7.52 -4.51 2.67
CA ARG A 302 8.01 -3.46 1.77
C ARG A 302 7.55 -3.74 0.36
N LEU A 303 7.28 -2.70 -0.40
CA LEU A 303 6.97 -2.80 -1.81
C LEU A 303 8.26 -3.06 -2.59
N LEU A 304 8.30 -4.20 -3.30
CA LEU A 304 9.25 -4.40 -4.39
C LEU A 304 8.81 -3.65 -5.64
N PHE A 305 7.52 -3.34 -5.79
CA PHE A 305 7.00 -2.52 -6.88
C PHE A 305 5.93 -1.56 -6.37
N ASP A 306 6.12 -0.28 -6.64
CA ASP A 306 5.30 0.85 -6.16
C ASP A 306 4.18 1.24 -7.15
N GLY A 307 4.02 0.52 -8.25
CA GLY A 307 3.02 0.81 -9.28
C GLY A 307 3.44 1.85 -10.31
N GLN A 308 4.53 2.60 -10.08
CA GLN A 308 4.84 3.80 -10.87
C GLN A 308 6.30 3.88 -11.33
N SER A 309 7.22 3.23 -10.63
CA SER A 309 8.65 3.26 -10.92
C SER A 309 9.25 1.87 -11.09
N THR A 310 10.42 1.83 -11.74
CA THR A 310 11.19 0.60 -11.94
C THR A 310 12.23 0.36 -10.83
N ARG A 311 12.18 1.16 -9.74
CA ARG A 311 13.12 1.02 -8.63
C ARG A 311 12.98 -0.36 -7.99
N GLY A 312 14.10 -0.96 -7.60
CA GLY A 312 14.12 -2.31 -7.05
C GLY A 312 14.19 -3.41 -8.11
N TRP A 313 14.21 -3.07 -9.41
CA TRP A 313 14.28 -4.03 -10.51
C TRP A 313 15.32 -3.66 -11.56
N HIS A 314 16.05 -4.66 -12.05
CA HIS A 314 16.95 -4.55 -13.19
C HIS A 314 16.81 -5.74 -14.14
N ARG A 315 17.31 -5.60 -15.36
CA ARG A 315 17.32 -6.69 -16.35
C ARG A 315 18.25 -7.81 -15.90
N ALA A 316 17.84 -9.06 -16.09
CA ALA A 316 18.69 -10.23 -15.83
C ALA A 316 20.02 -10.22 -16.59
N GLY A 317 20.16 -9.46 -17.69
CA GLY A 317 21.37 -9.39 -18.50
C GLY A 317 22.44 -8.37 -18.05
N GLY A 318 22.19 -7.55 -17.03
CA GLY A 318 23.09 -6.46 -16.65
C GLY A 318 22.40 -5.38 -15.82
N GLU A 319 22.95 -4.16 -15.83
CA GLU A 319 22.40 -3.05 -15.07
C GLU A 319 21.18 -2.41 -15.74
N GLY A 320 20.31 -1.81 -14.92
CA GLY A 320 19.18 -0.99 -15.36
C GLY A 320 17.95 -1.78 -15.86
N PHE A 321 16.82 -1.08 -15.96
CA PHE A 321 15.57 -1.65 -16.44
C PHE A 321 15.60 -1.88 -17.97
N PRO A 322 14.92 -2.90 -18.53
CA PRO A 322 14.86 -3.13 -19.97
C PRO A 322 14.13 -2.04 -20.75
N ASP A 323 14.66 -1.65 -21.92
CA ASP A 323 14.07 -0.61 -22.80
C ASP A 323 12.90 -1.12 -23.67
N LYS A 324 12.64 -2.43 -23.63
CA LYS A 324 11.60 -3.10 -24.40
C LYS A 324 11.03 -4.27 -23.61
N GLY A 325 9.83 -4.71 -24.01
CA GLY A 325 9.18 -5.90 -23.47
C GLY A 325 8.54 -5.71 -22.09
N TRP A 326 9.08 -4.85 -21.23
CA TRP A 326 8.46 -4.46 -19.95
C TRP A 326 8.02 -3.01 -19.96
N THR A 327 6.83 -2.75 -19.43
CA THR A 327 6.28 -1.40 -19.25
C THR A 327 5.54 -1.31 -17.93
N ILE A 328 5.42 -0.10 -17.39
CA ILE A 328 4.49 0.18 -16.31
C ILE A 328 3.19 0.68 -16.94
N GLN A 329 2.10 -0.04 -16.70
CA GLN A 329 0.78 0.33 -17.20
C GLN A 329 -0.26 0.09 -16.11
N SER A 330 -1.05 1.13 -15.79
CA SER A 330 -2.16 1.04 -14.84
C SER A 330 -1.75 0.39 -13.50
N GLY A 331 -0.63 0.85 -12.93
CA GLY A 331 -0.14 0.32 -11.65
C GLY A 331 0.45 -1.09 -11.73
N CYS A 332 0.76 -1.60 -12.92
CA CYS A 332 1.28 -2.96 -13.13
C CYS A 332 2.61 -2.94 -13.90
N LEU A 333 3.53 -3.83 -13.53
CA LEU A 333 4.62 -4.28 -14.42
C LEU A 333 4.02 -5.23 -15.45
N ARG A 334 3.90 -4.77 -16.70
CA ARG A 334 3.38 -5.55 -17.84
C ARG A 334 4.54 -6.01 -18.72
N ASN A 335 4.63 -7.32 -18.96
CA ASN A 335 5.48 -7.89 -19.99
C ASN A 335 4.66 -8.24 -21.24
N THR A 336 5.18 -7.92 -22.42
CA THR A 336 4.59 -8.27 -23.73
C THR A 336 5.51 -9.14 -24.60
N SER A 337 6.59 -9.69 -24.03
CA SER A 337 7.74 -10.38 -24.65
C SER A 337 8.92 -9.52 -25.12
N GLY A 338 10.10 -10.17 -25.17
CA GLY A 338 11.32 -9.68 -25.83
C GLY A 338 12.17 -8.71 -25.00
N GLY A 339 11.82 -8.52 -23.73
CA GLY A 339 12.55 -7.73 -22.74
C GLY A 339 13.56 -8.53 -21.92
N GLY A 340 13.36 -9.84 -21.84
CA GLY A 340 14.12 -10.74 -20.95
C GLY A 340 13.65 -10.66 -19.50
N ASP A 341 14.19 -11.53 -18.65
CA ASP A 341 13.78 -11.62 -17.25
C ASP A 341 14.14 -10.35 -16.45
N LEU A 342 13.33 -10.01 -15.45
CA LEU A 342 13.65 -8.99 -14.44
C LEU A 342 14.16 -9.66 -13.16
N LEU A 343 15.16 -9.05 -12.53
CA LEU A 343 15.66 -9.42 -11.21
C LEU A 343 15.37 -8.31 -10.21
N SER A 344 15.04 -8.67 -8.97
CA SER A 344 15.06 -7.72 -7.85
C SER A 344 16.48 -7.25 -7.60
N ASP A 345 16.67 -5.99 -7.19
CA ASP A 345 18.01 -5.47 -6.85
C ASP A 345 18.60 -6.21 -5.64
N ASP A 346 17.74 -6.59 -4.70
CA ASP A 346 18.13 -7.31 -3.48
C ASP A 346 18.02 -8.81 -3.60
N THR A 347 18.73 -9.48 -2.69
CA THR A 347 18.66 -10.93 -2.49
C THR A 347 18.00 -11.26 -1.15
N TYR A 348 17.18 -12.30 -1.15
CA TYR A 348 16.43 -12.74 0.01
C TYR A 348 16.68 -14.22 0.29
N ARG A 349 16.85 -14.58 1.56
CA ARG A 349 17.02 -15.97 2.00
C ARG A 349 15.71 -16.51 2.59
N ASN A 350 15.29 -15.94 3.72
CA ASN A 350 14.02 -16.25 4.36
C ASN A 350 13.07 -15.08 4.12
N PHE A 351 11.95 -15.32 3.46
CA PHE A 351 11.06 -14.25 3.07
C PHE A 351 9.62 -14.75 2.92
N GLU A 352 8.72 -13.80 3.02
CA GLU A 352 7.35 -13.92 2.55
C GLU A 352 7.17 -12.95 1.39
N LEU A 353 6.94 -13.45 0.19
CA LEU A 353 6.69 -12.67 -1.03
C LEU A 353 5.21 -12.78 -1.36
N ALA A 354 4.50 -11.67 -1.41
CA ALA A 354 3.11 -11.61 -1.87
C ALA A 354 3.03 -10.73 -3.12
N PHE A 355 2.23 -11.16 -4.10
CA PHE A 355 2.10 -10.47 -5.38
C PHE A 355 0.78 -10.82 -6.04
N GLU A 356 0.31 -9.91 -6.89
CA GLU A 356 -0.84 -10.17 -7.76
C GLU A 356 -0.37 -10.32 -9.19
N TRP A 357 -1.01 -11.21 -9.93
CA TRP A 357 -0.67 -11.47 -11.31
C TRP A 357 -1.88 -11.76 -12.17
N LYS A 358 -1.81 -11.35 -13.43
CA LYS A 358 -2.80 -11.61 -14.48
C LYS A 358 -2.05 -12.03 -15.73
N VAL A 359 -2.65 -12.90 -16.53
CA VAL A 359 -2.08 -13.33 -17.81
C VAL A 359 -3.09 -13.21 -18.95
N ALA A 360 -2.60 -13.00 -20.17
CA ALA A 360 -3.40 -13.17 -21.37
C ALA A 360 -3.58 -14.67 -21.66
N ARG A 361 -4.59 -15.01 -22.46
CA ARG A 361 -4.86 -16.41 -22.82
C ARG A 361 -3.63 -17.04 -23.50
N GLY A 362 -3.30 -18.27 -23.10
CA GLY A 362 -2.16 -19.02 -23.64
C GLY A 362 -0.79 -18.50 -23.20
N THR A 363 -0.72 -17.71 -22.14
CA THR A 363 0.55 -17.17 -21.63
C THR A 363 1.24 -18.17 -20.70
N ASN A 364 2.57 -18.15 -20.76
CA ASN A 364 3.49 -18.80 -19.82
C ASN A 364 4.45 -17.73 -19.28
N SER A 365 4.67 -17.74 -17.98
CA SER A 365 5.64 -16.92 -17.26
C SER A 365 6.01 -17.65 -15.95
N GLY A 366 6.70 -16.98 -15.04
CA GLY A 366 7.10 -17.56 -13.77
C GLY A 366 7.66 -16.51 -12.83
N VAL A 367 7.45 -16.74 -11.53
CA VAL A 367 8.16 -16.02 -10.48
C VAL A 367 9.19 -16.96 -9.90
N LYS A 368 10.47 -16.72 -10.17
CA LYS A 368 11.56 -17.47 -9.55
C LYS A 368 12.07 -16.75 -8.31
N TYR A 369 12.58 -17.50 -7.36
CA TYR A 369 13.08 -16.96 -6.10
C TYR A 369 14.33 -17.70 -5.64
N ARG A 370 15.06 -17.11 -4.68
CA ARG A 370 16.43 -17.54 -4.32
C ARG A 370 17.31 -17.69 -5.56
N VAL A 371 17.10 -16.84 -6.58
CA VAL A 371 17.77 -16.94 -7.88
C VAL A 371 19.23 -16.53 -7.76
N ARG A 372 20.11 -17.36 -8.29
CA ARG A 372 21.55 -17.12 -8.36
C ARG A 372 22.07 -17.38 -9.75
N ARG A 373 23.14 -16.68 -10.11
CA ARG A 373 23.86 -16.92 -11.35
C ARG A 373 24.87 -18.05 -11.15
N GLU A 374 24.73 -19.12 -11.93
CA GLU A 374 25.72 -20.19 -12.02
C GLU A 374 26.14 -20.37 -13.48
N GLY A 375 27.36 -19.91 -13.80
CA GLY A 375 27.79 -19.74 -15.19
C GLY A 375 26.89 -18.76 -15.94
N ASN A 376 26.28 -19.21 -17.04
CA ASN A 376 25.37 -18.40 -17.86
C ASN A 376 23.89 -18.57 -17.46
N ALA A 377 23.57 -19.40 -16.46
CA ALA A 377 22.20 -19.69 -16.07
C ALA A 377 21.79 -18.91 -14.81
N LEU A 378 20.53 -18.49 -14.78
CA LEU A 378 19.86 -18.00 -13.56
C LEU A 378 19.04 -19.15 -12.98
N LEU A 379 19.55 -19.71 -11.89
CA LEU A 379 18.99 -20.90 -11.25
C LEU A 379 18.26 -20.51 -9.97
N GLY A 380 17.02 -20.97 -9.84
CA GLY A 380 16.22 -20.86 -8.64
C GLY A 380 14.92 -21.65 -8.80
N PRO A 381 14.27 -22.05 -7.69
CA PRO A 381 12.90 -22.55 -7.70
C PRO A 381 11.94 -21.54 -8.34
N GLU A 382 10.87 -22.06 -8.95
CA GLU A 382 9.91 -21.29 -9.76
C GLU A 382 8.48 -21.58 -9.29
N PHE A 383 7.76 -20.53 -8.89
CA PHE A 383 6.31 -20.53 -8.87
C PHE A 383 5.84 -20.32 -10.31
N GLN A 384 5.18 -21.34 -10.86
CA GLN A 384 4.72 -21.32 -12.24
C GLN A 384 3.55 -20.35 -12.43
N ILE A 385 3.62 -19.51 -13.47
CA ILE A 385 2.57 -18.56 -13.84
C ILE A 385 2.06 -18.96 -15.23
N LEU A 386 0.86 -19.55 -15.29
CA LEU A 386 0.35 -20.16 -16.51
C LEU A 386 -1.16 -19.94 -16.67
N ASP A 387 -1.62 -19.76 -17.91
CA ASP A 387 -3.02 -19.99 -18.29
C ASP A 387 -3.26 -21.49 -18.49
N ASP A 388 -3.51 -22.25 -17.41
CA ASP A 388 -3.68 -23.70 -17.48
C ASP A 388 -4.66 -24.15 -18.58
N ALA A 389 -5.78 -23.45 -18.75
CA ALA A 389 -6.80 -23.80 -19.74
C ALA A 389 -6.35 -23.56 -21.19
N GLY A 390 -5.39 -22.66 -21.41
CA GLY A 390 -4.90 -22.28 -22.72
C GLY A 390 -3.55 -22.88 -23.11
N THR A 391 -2.71 -23.28 -22.15
CA THR A 391 -1.33 -23.73 -22.41
C THR A 391 -0.96 -25.09 -21.83
N ASN A 392 -1.73 -25.67 -20.90
CA ASN A 392 -1.40 -26.97 -20.32
C ASN A 392 -2.05 -28.13 -21.11
N GLU A 393 -1.79 -28.22 -22.42
CA GLU A 393 -2.47 -29.15 -23.33
C GLU A 393 -2.25 -30.64 -22.99
N ASP A 394 -1.15 -30.98 -22.32
CA ASP A 394 -0.83 -32.34 -21.85
C ASP A 394 -1.30 -32.64 -20.42
N ASP A 395 -2.01 -31.69 -19.79
CA ASP A 395 -2.47 -31.75 -18.40
C ASP A 395 -1.34 -32.11 -17.41
N ASN A 396 -0.14 -31.55 -17.61
CA ASN A 396 1.01 -31.86 -16.79
C ASN A 396 0.95 -31.07 -15.47
N PRO A 397 0.72 -31.73 -14.31
CA PRO A 397 0.52 -31.04 -13.05
C PRO A 397 1.80 -30.38 -12.52
N LEU A 398 2.99 -30.79 -13.02
CA LEU A 398 4.28 -30.22 -12.63
C LEU A 398 4.63 -28.92 -13.37
N SER A 399 3.82 -28.53 -14.37
CA SER A 399 3.94 -27.28 -15.11
C SER A 399 2.69 -26.41 -15.03
N ALA A 400 1.70 -26.78 -14.23
CA ALA A 400 0.48 -26.00 -14.06
C ALA A 400 0.72 -24.80 -13.12
N ALA A 401 -0.13 -23.77 -13.21
CA ALA A 401 -0.03 -22.56 -12.38
C ALA A 401 0.06 -22.87 -10.88
N GLY A 402 0.96 -22.19 -10.16
CA GLY A 402 1.22 -22.40 -8.74
C GLY A 402 2.08 -23.62 -8.40
N ALA A 403 2.38 -24.51 -9.35
CA ALA A 403 3.34 -25.59 -9.13
C ALA A 403 4.74 -25.04 -8.83
N LEU A 404 5.49 -25.80 -8.04
CA LEU A 404 6.94 -25.66 -7.97
C LEU A 404 7.51 -26.42 -9.17
N TYR A 405 7.84 -25.65 -10.21
CA TYR A 405 8.00 -26.17 -11.57
C TYR A 405 8.94 -27.39 -11.64
N ALA A 406 8.47 -28.44 -12.32
CA ALA A 406 9.15 -29.73 -12.53
C ALA A 406 9.45 -30.55 -11.26
N LEU A 407 8.96 -30.14 -10.09
CA LEU A 407 9.25 -30.81 -8.80
C LEU A 407 8.00 -31.17 -8.00
N THR A 408 7.11 -30.21 -7.75
CA THR A 408 5.94 -30.41 -6.88
C THR A 408 4.71 -29.76 -7.51
N PRO A 409 3.63 -30.54 -7.75
CA PRO A 409 2.40 -30.00 -8.31
C PRO A 409 1.60 -29.24 -7.26
N ALA A 410 0.86 -28.22 -7.69
CA ALA A 410 -0.14 -27.56 -6.86
C ALA A 410 -1.37 -28.48 -6.64
N GLN A 411 -1.99 -28.39 -5.48
CA GLN A 411 -3.19 -29.14 -5.07
C GLN A 411 -4.33 -28.18 -4.77
N ASP A 412 -5.57 -28.64 -4.99
CA ASP A 412 -6.82 -27.96 -4.60
C ASP A 412 -6.92 -26.47 -4.98
N LYS A 413 -6.23 -26.07 -6.06
CA LYS A 413 -6.08 -24.66 -6.42
C LYS A 413 -7.34 -24.09 -7.04
N GLN A 414 -7.73 -22.90 -6.62
CA GLN A 414 -8.75 -22.08 -7.27
C GLN A 414 -8.08 -21.03 -8.13
N LEU A 415 -7.80 -21.37 -9.38
CA LEU A 415 -7.16 -20.46 -10.34
C LEU A 415 -8.22 -19.63 -11.05
N ARG A 416 -8.06 -18.30 -11.08
CA ARG A 416 -8.89 -17.41 -11.90
C ARG A 416 -8.50 -17.50 -13.38
N HIS A 417 -9.47 -17.28 -14.26
CA HIS A 417 -9.25 -17.37 -15.71
C HIS A 417 -8.29 -16.29 -16.23
N ALA A 418 -7.69 -16.53 -17.39
CA ALA A 418 -6.92 -15.52 -18.10
C ALA A 418 -7.71 -14.21 -18.26
N GLY A 419 -7.04 -13.08 -18.02
CA GLY A 419 -7.66 -11.74 -17.95
C GLY A 419 -8.04 -11.29 -16.54
N GLN A 420 -8.09 -12.18 -15.54
CA GLN A 420 -8.37 -11.84 -14.14
C GLN A 420 -7.11 -11.87 -13.28
N PHE A 421 -7.06 -11.06 -12.23
CA PHE A 421 -5.96 -11.08 -11.27
C PHE A 421 -6.09 -12.23 -10.28
N ASN A 422 -5.01 -12.97 -10.11
CA ASN A 422 -4.80 -13.93 -9.03
C ASN A 422 -3.90 -13.28 -7.97
N GLN A 423 -4.16 -13.56 -6.69
CA GLN A 423 -3.27 -13.22 -5.59
C GLN A 423 -2.41 -14.45 -5.26
N SER A 424 -1.12 -14.27 -5.06
CA SER A 424 -0.20 -15.37 -4.74
C SER A 424 0.77 -14.97 -3.66
N ARG A 425 1.18 -15.97 -2.88
CA ARG A 425 2.19 -15.80 -1.84
C ARG A 425 3.16 -16.97 -1.83
N ILE A 426 4.44 -16.67 -1.69
CA ILE A 426 5.53 -17.63 -1.55
C ILE A 426 6.15 -17.40 -0.18
N VAL A 427 6.21 -18.44 0.64
CA VAL A 427 6.86 -18.40 1.95
C VAL A 427 8.09 -19.29 1.90
N CYS A 428 9.25 -18.73 2.23
CA CYS A 428 10.52 -19.44 2.33
C CYS A 428 11.08 -19.24 3.74
N ARG A 429 11.19 -20.32 4.53
CA ARG A 429 11.75 -20.28 5.90
C ARG A 429 12.64 -21.49 6.13
N GLY A 430 13.96 -21.27 6.13
CA GLY A 430 14.95 -22.34 6.06
C GLY A 430 14.74 -23.19 4.81
N GLY A 431 14.66 -24.51 4.99
CA GLY A 431 14.32 -25.46 3.94
C GLY A 431 12.84 -25.53 3.54
N GLN A 432 11.94 -24.90 4.29
CA GLN A 432 10.49 -24.94 4.01
C GLN A 432 10.12 -23.94 2.90
N ILE A 433 9.32 -24.42 1.95
CA ILE A 433 8.74 -23.67 0.84
C ILE A 433 7.23 -23.88 0.84
N GLU A 434 6.47 -22.80 0.82
CA GLU A 434 5.01 -22.83 0.63
C GLU A 434 4.60 -21.95 -0.55
N HIS A 435 3.65 -22.43 -1.35
CA HIS A 435 2.94 -21.61 -2.32
C HIS A 435 1.46 -21.49 -1.95
N TRP A 436 0.96 -20.27 -1.99
CA TRP A 436 -0.43 -19.91 -1.77
C TRP A 436 -1.00 -19.24 -3.01
N LEU A 437 -2.27 -19.53 -3.33
CA LEU A 437 -3.01 -18.93 -4.44
C LEU A 437 -4.42 -18.58 -3.96
N ASN A 438 -4.83 -17.32 -4.17
CA ASN A 438 -6.16 -16.80 -3.81
C ASN A 438 -6.60 -17.17 -2.39
N GLY A 439 -5.68 -17.01 -1.43
CA GLY A 439 -5.92 -17.27 0.00
C GLY A 439 -5.78 -18.73 0.43
N GLN A 440 -5.52 -19.66 -0.49
CA GLN A 440 -5.40 -21.10 -0.18
C GLN A 440 -3.95 -21.57 -0.29
N LEU A 441 -3.51 -22.39 0.68
CA LEU A 441 -2.25 -23.12 0.61
C LEU A 441 -2.40 -24.24 -0.42
N ILE A 442 -1.66 -24.17 -1.52
CA ILE A 442 -1.76 -25.12 -2.63
C ILE A 442 -0.55 -26.04 -2.74
N LEU A 443 0.54 -25.73 -2.03
CA LEU A 443 1.78 -26.49 -2.07
C LEU A 443 2.61 -26.23 -0.82
N SER A 444 3.18 -27.28 -0.24
CA SER A 444 4.24 -27.22 0.76
C SER A 444 5.33 -28.23 0.40
N ALA A 445 6.59 -27.85 0.56
CA ALA A 445 7.75 -28.70 0.33
C ALA A 445 8.85 -28.38 1.33
N ASP A 446 9.58 -29.42 1.75
CA ASP A 446 10.76 -29.31 2.59
C ASP A 446 11.98 -29.78 1.78
N VAL A 447 12.89 -28.86 1.45
CA VAL A 447 14.06 -29.16 0.62
C VAL A 447 15.06 -30.10 1.30
N ASP A 448 14.94 -30.30 2.62
CA ASP A 448 15.81 -31.20 3.39
C ASP A 448 15.19 -32.61 3.56
N SER A 449 13.99 -32.84 3.02
CA SER A 449 13.28 -34.11 3.16
C SER A 449 13.72 -35.19 2.16
N GLU A 450 13.51 -36.47 2.52
CA GLU A 450 13.73 -37.59 1.61
C GLU A 450 12.81 -37.53 0.37
N ASP A 451 11.58 -37.02 0.52
CA ASP A 451 10.65 -36.81 -0.59
C ASP A 451 11.19 -35.80 -1.59
N TRP A 452 11.75 -34.68 -1.11
CA TRP A 452 12.43 -33.71 -1.97
C TRP A 452 13.61 -34.33 -2.71
N ALA A 453 14.49 -35.04 -2.00
CA ALA A 453 15.64 -35.69 -2.63
C ALA A 453 15.21 -36.66 -3.75
N ALA A 454 14.13 -37.42 -3.53
CA ALA A 454 13.56 -38.32 -4.53
C ALA A 454 12.95 -37.57 -5.72
N ARG A 455 12.30 -36.42 -5.53
CA ARG A 455 11.77 -35.57 -6.61
C ARG A 455 12.90 -34.93 -7.41
N LEU A 456 13.90 -34.37 -6.73
CA LEU A 456 15.06 -33.74 -7.36
C LEU A 456 15.82 -34.71 -8.27
N ALA A 457 16.07 -35.94 -7.80
CA ALA A 457 16.75 -36.99 -8.56
C ALA A 457 16.01 -37.40 -9.86
N ARG A 458 14.67 -37.27 -9.88
CA ARG A 458 13.82 -37.57 -11.05
C ARG A 458 13.61 -36.35 -11.95
N SER A 459 13.88 -35.15 -11.45
CA SER A 459 13.65 -33.89 -12.16
C SER A 459 14.76 -33.56 -13.17
N LYS A 460 14.52 -32.52 -13.97
CA LYS A 460 15.55 -31.92 -14.83
C LYS A 460 16.71 -31.27 -14.04
N PHE A 461 16.55 -31.06 -12.74
CA PHE A 461 17.55 -30.44 -11.86
C PHE A 461 18.44 -31.45 -11.13
N LYS A 462 18.37 -32.75 -11.45
CA LYS A 462 19.12 -33.84 -10.78
C LYS A 462 20.64 -33.64 -10.70
N SER A 463 21.23 -32.82 -11.56
CA SER A 463 22.67 -32.48 -11.55
C SER A 463 23.01 -31.28 -10.67
N LEU A 464 22.03 -30.70 -9.96
CA LEU A 464 22.15 -29.52 -9.11
C LEU A 464 21.78 -29.90 -7.66
N PRO A 465 22.69 -30.53 -6.90
CA PRO A 465 22.37 -31.03 -5.55
C PRO A 465 21.98 -29.92 -4.56
N GLU A 466 22.39 -28.67 -4.82
CA GLU A 466 22.03 -27.50 -3.99
C GLU A 466 20.86 -26.67 -4.56
N PHE A 467 20.07 -27.24 -5.48
CA PHE A 467 18.91 -26.54 -6.06
C PHE A 467 17.88 -26.20 -4.96
N ALA A 468 17.37 -24.97 -4.99
CA ALA A 468 16.46 -24.39 -3.98
C ALA A 468 17.00 -24.30 -2.54
N SER A 469 18.30 -24.55 -2.32
CA SER A 469 18.96 -24.36 -1.02
C SER A 469 18.68 -22.98 -0.42
N GLU A 470 18.73 -22.91 0.91
CA GLU A 470 18.53 -21.72 1.75
C GLU A 470 19.61 -20.62 1.62
N ARG A 471 20.28 -20.55 0.46
CA ARG A 471 21.18 -19.45 0.15
C ARG A 471 20.36 -18.24 -0.32
N PRO A 472 20.74 -17.01 0.04
CA PRO A 472 20.08 -15.81 -0.47
C PRO A 472 20.18 -15.76 -2.00
N GLY A 473 19.17 -15.18 -2.63
CA GLY A 473 19.16 -14.91 -4.06
C GLY A 473 18.03 -13.98 -4.46
N HIS A 474 18.01 -13.55 -5.71
CA HIS A 474 17.05 -12.58 -6.22
C HIS A 474 15.65 -13.19 -6.37
N ILE A 475 14.64 -12.31 -6.40
CA ILE A 475 13.34 -12.59 -6.98
C ILE A 475 13.42 -12.28 -8.48
N LEU A 476 12.82 -13.11 -9.33
CA LEU A 476 12.87 -12.97 -10.78
C LEU A 476 11.46 -13.06 -11.37
N LEU A 477 11.12 -12.12 -12.27
CA LEU A 477 9.92 -12.18 -13.09
C LEU A 477 10.32 -12.60 -14.51
N GLN A 478 9.75 -13.70 -14.98
CA GLN A 478 10.19 -14.34 -16.22
C GLN A 478 9.51 -13.75 -17.46
N ASP A 479 10.30 -13.49 -18.50
CA ASP A 479 9.81 -13.25 -19.85
C ASP A 479 9.87 -14.57 -20.65
N HIS A 480 8.70 -15.14 -20.93
CA HIS A 480 8.59 -16.38 -21.68
C HIS A 480 7.66 -16.27 -22.89
N GLY A 481 7.57 -15.06 -23.48
CA GLY A 481 6.91 -14.82 -24.76
C GLY A 481 5.41 -14.53 -24.70
N GLY A 482 4.76 -14.68 -23.54
CA GLY A 482 3.36 -14.35 -23.34
C GLY A 482 3.15 -13.06 -22.55
N GLU A 483 1.92 -12.55 -22.55
CA GLU A 483 1.59 -11.27 -21.94
C GLU A 483 1.14 -11.45 -20.48
N VAL A 484 1.87 -10.85 -19.55
CA VAL A 484 1.64 -10.99 -18.10
C VAL A 484 1.72 -9.63 -17.41
N TRP A 485 0.92 -9.44 -16.37
CA TRP A 485 0.90 -8.26 -15.52
C TRP A 485 1.17 -8.68 -14.09
N TYR A 486 2.05 -7.95 -13.41
CA TYR A 486 2.31 -8.10 -11.98
C TYR A 486 2.05 -6.76 -11.27
N ARG A 487 1.48 -6.81 -10.07
CA ARG A 487 1.33 -5.64 -9.19
C ARG A 487 1.30 -6.04 -7.73
N THR A 488 1.32 -5.05 -6.85
CA THR A 488 1.33 -5.22 -5.38
C THR A 488 2.40 -6.24 -4.97
N ILE A 489 3.56 -6.16 -5.63
CA ILE A 489 4.68 -7.05 -5.33
C ILE A 489 5.31 -6.53 -4.06
N ARG A 490 5.12 -7.25 -2.97
CA ARG A 490 5.61 -6.89 -1.65
C ARG A 490 6.34 -8.06 -1.02
N ILE A 491 7.35 -7.73 -0.25
CA ILE A 491 8.18 -8.71 0.43
C ILE A 491 8.34 -8.35 1.89
N ARG A 492 8.32 -9.37 2.73
CA ARG A 492 8.74 -9.30 4.11
C ARG A 492 9.95 -10.20 4.26
N ASP A 493 11.09 -9.60 4.56
CA ASP A 493 12.32 -10.34 4.83
C ASP A 493 12.25 -10.90 6.26
N LEU A 494 12.12 -12.22 6.36
CA LEU A 494 11.92 -12.91 7.63
C LEU A 494 13.22 -13.00 8.43
N ASP A 495 14.37 -12.77 7.81
CA ASP A 495 15.63 -12.60 8.54
C ASP A 495 15.65 -11.28 9.35
N LEU A 496 14.60 -10.44 9.21
CA LEU A 496 14.42 -9.17 9.94
C LEU A 496 13.51 -9.27 11.17
N GLU A 497 12.87 -10.41 11.44
CA GLU A 497 11.85 -10.54 12.49
C GLU A 497 12.41 -10.45 13.92
N ASP A 498 13.68 -10.85 14.13
CA ASP A 498 14.33 -10.85 15.44
C ASP A 498 15.42 -9.76 15.56
N GLY A 499 15.71 -9.36 16.81
CA GLY A 499 16.88 -8.53 17.15
C GLY A 499 16.61 -7.02 17.29
N TRP A 500 15.35 -6.60 17.31
CA TRP A 500 14.98 -5.20 17.55
C TRP A 500 15.12 -4.81 19.02
N GLU A 501 15.87 -3.75 19.28
CA GLU A 501 16.01 -3.12 20.58
C GLU A 501 15.26 -1.79 20.58
N SER A 502 14.46 -1.54 21.62
CA SER A 502 13.88 -0.21 21.82
C SER A 502 14.97 0.78 22.22
N LEU A 503 14.90 1.99 21.68
CA LEU A 503 15.72 3.13 22.11
C LEU A 503 15.07 3.94 23.24
N LEU A 504 13.93 3.48 23.77
CA LEU A 504 13.18 4.11 24.87
C LEU A 504 13.23 3.24 26.15
N GLN A 505 14.42 2.76 26.51
CA GLN A 505 14.62 1.75 27.56
C GLN A 505 14.40 2.28 28.98
N GLU A 506 14.79 3.52 29.26
CA GLU A 506 14.69 4.13 30.60
C GLU A 506 13.41 4.97 30.74
N GLU A 507 12.97 5.27 31.96
CA GLU A 507 11.87 6.24 32.15
C GLU A 507 12.27 7.64 31.63
N GLY A 508 11.32 8.35 31.01
CA GLY A 508 11.61 9.65 30.40
C GLY A 508 12.52 9.53 29.17
N LEU A 509 13.48 10.44 29.03
CA LEU A 509 14.39 10.53 27.88
C LEU A 509 15.82 10.04 28.22
N GLY A 510 15.97 9.10 29.16
CA GLY A 510 17.27 8.49 29.44
C GLY A 510 17.87 7.83 28.19
N GLY A 511 19.19 7.98 27.99
CA GLY A 511 19.89 7.57 26.76
C GLY A 511 19.78 8.57 25.60
N TRP A 512 19.14 9.73 25.82
CA TRP A 512 19.03 10.80 24.84
C TRP A 512 19.47 12.16 25.41
N THR A 513 20.17 12.93 24.58
CA THR A 513 20.64 14.28 24.91
C THR A 513 20.05 15.32 23.95
N VAL A 514 19.57 16.45 24.50
CA VAL A 514 19.08 17.57 23.68
C VAL A 514 20.24 18.43 23.18
N ALA A 515 20.46 18.44 21.88
CA ALA A 515 21.34 19.35 21.17
C ALA A 515 20.53 20.53 20.60
N GLY A 516 20.28 21.56 21.41
CA GLY A 516 19.55 22.75 20.96
C GLY A 516 18.73 23.40 22.07
N LYS A 517 17.68 24.11 21.67
CA LYS A 517 16.78 24.86 22.57
C LYS A 517 15.33 24.36 22.55
N ALA A 518 14.99 23.46 21.62
CA ALA A 518 13.65 22.88 21.55
C ALA A 518 13.34 22.07 22.81
N ARG A 519 12.06 21.97 23.13
CA ARG A 519 11.58 21.14 24.23
C ARG A 519 11.27 19.74 23.69
N TYR A 520 11.71 18.72 24.42
CA TYR A 520 11.34 17.34 24.19
C TYR A 520 10.70 16.76 25.45
N VAL A 521 9.61 16.01 25.27
CA VAL A 521 8.89 15.31 26.34
C VAL A 521 8.56 13.91 25.86
N ARG A 522 8.60 12.93 26.75
CA ARG A 522 8.08 11.59 26.48
C ARG A 522 6.71 11.40 27.13
N ASP A 523 5.78 10.82 26.39
CA ASP A 523 4.50 10.31 26.84
C ASP A 523 4.33 8.87 26.35
N GLY A 524 4.40 7.90 27.26
CA GLY A 524 4.38 6.47 26.90
C GLY A 524 5.52 6.07 25.96
N ASP A 525 5.18 5.62 24.76
CA ASP A 525 6.10 5.25 23.68
C ASP A 525 6.41 6.41 22.72
N THR A 526 5.84 7.58 22.95
CA THR A 526 5.86 8.73 22.06
C THR A 526 6.76 9.84 22.61
N ILE A 527 7.71 10.29 21.80
CA ILE A 527 8.53 11.48 21.99
C ILE A 527 7.83 12.65 21.28
N ILE A 528 7.64 13.74 21.99
CA ILE A 528 7.01 14.98 21.52
C ILE A 528 8.06 16.09 21.54
N GLY A 529 8.37 16.63 20.37
CA GLY A 529 9.22 17.81 20.18
C GLY A 529 8.39 19.07 19.92
N ASP A 530 8.77 20.19 20.54
CA ASP A 530 8.13 21.50 20.39
C ASP A 530 9.17 22.62 20.25
N VAL A 531 8.89 23.56 19.35
CA VAL A 531 9.68 24.76 19.05
C VAL A 531 9.87 25.68 20.29
N ASN A 532 9.00 25.66 21.31
CA ASN A 532 9.12 26.37 22.60
C ASN A 532 9.89 27.72 22.57
N GLY A 533 9.47 28.64 21.69
CA GLY A 533 10.06 29.98 21.55
C GLY A 533 10.98 30.13 20.33
N HIS A 534 11.93 31.08 20.38
CA HIS A 534 12.85 31.32 19.27
C HIS A 534 14.09 30.43 19.38
N LEU A 535 14.18 29.42 18.53
CA LEU A 535 15.28 28.45 18.55
C LEU A 535 16.61 29.00 18.01
N GLY A 536 16.55 29.88 17.00
CA GLY A 536 17.72 30.43 16.29
C GLY A 536 18.44 29.45 15.36
N ARG A 537 18.40 28.14 15.65
CA ARG A 537 18.90 27.04 14.82
C ARG A 537 18.11 25.75 15.10
N ASN A 538 18.24 24.75 14.23
CA ASN A 538 17.63 23.44 14.43
C ASN A 538 18.06 22.84 15.77
N SER A 539 17.13 22.16 16.43
CA SER A 539 17.40 21.43 17.67
C SER A 539 17.18 19.95 17.43
N PHE A 540 17.97 19.10 18.10
CA PHE A 540 17.92 17.66 17.92
C PHE A 540 17.85 16.98 19.28
N LEU A 541 17.03 15.94 19.41
CA LEU A 541 17.16 14.97 20.49
C LEU A 541 18.00 13.82 19.95
N VAL A 542 19.23 13.65 20.43
CA VAL A 542 20.19 12.67 19.90
C VAL A 542 20.38 11.50 20.85
N THR A 543 20.68 10.32 20.34
CA THR A 543 21.07 9.18 21.17
C THR A 543 22.46 9.41 21.77
N ASP A 544 22.66 8.96 23.01
CA ASP A 544 23.99 8.97 23.65
C ASP A 544 24.90 7.88 23.06
N GLU A 545 24.29 6.82 22.49
CA GLU A 545 24.98 5.75 21.78
C GLU A 545 25.29 6.12 20.33
N ILE A 546 26.43 5.58 19.83
CA ILE A 546 26.90 5.68 18.46
C ILE A 546 26.70 4.35 17.75
N PHE A 547 26.19 4.38 16.52
CA PHE A 547 25.85 3.23 15.71
C PHE A 547 26.70 3.18 14.44
N GLU A 548 27.07 1.98 13.99
CA GLU A 548 27.76 1.73 12.72
C GLU A 548 26.76 1.20 11.67
N ASP A 549 26.74 -0.11 11.43
CA ASP A 549 25.79 -0.78 10.55
C ASP A 549 24.51 -1.14 11.32
N PHE A 550 23.37 -0.71 10.80
CA PHE A 550 22.09 -0.88 11.47
C PHE A 550 20.90 -0.91 10.51
N GLN A 551 19.79 -1.36 11.07
CA GLN A 551 18.45 -1.01 10.66
C GLN A 551 17.78 -0.25 11.80
N PHE A 552 17.06 0.81 11.47
CA PHE A 552 16.38 1.68 12.41
C PHE A 552 14.95 1.89 11.93
N GLN A 553 13.99 1.84 12.85
CA GLN A 553 12.60 2.13 12.54
C GLN A 553 11.97 3.03 13.58
N VAL A 554 11.08 3.91 13.12
CA VAL A 554 10.33 4.83 13.97
C VAL A 554 9.06 5.26 13.25
N ASP A 555 7.98 5.40 14.00
CA ASP A 555 6.77 6.01 13.47
C ASP A 555 6.81 7.52 13.71
N VAL A 556 6.39 8.30 12.72
CA VAL A 556 6.43 9.76 12.75
C VAL A 556 5.05 10.33 12.46
N ARG A 557 4.67 11.36 13.20
CA ARG A 557 3.52 12.20 12.88
C ARG A 557 3.87 13.67 13.05
N ILE A 558 3.48 14.46 12.06
CA ILE A 558 3.64 15.91 12.01
C ILE A 558 2.34 16.50 11.47
N GLY A 559 2.00 17.74 11.86
CA GLY A 559 0.85 18.45 11.32
C GLY A 559 0.97 18.76 9.82
N GLU A 560 -0.04 19.43 9.26
CA GLU A 560 -0.11 19.79 7.83
C GLU A 560 0.98 20.78 7.36
N SER A 561 1.74 21.36 8.30
CA SER A 561 2.86 22.23 7.99
C SER A 561 4.02 21.97 8.94
N GLY A 562 5.23 22.11 8.42
CA GLY A 562 6.45 21.90 9.16
C GLY A 562 7.58 21.38 8.28
N ASN A 563 8.75 21.28 8.90
CA ASN A 563 9.92 20.59 8.37
C ASN A 563 10.57 19.89 9.57
N SER A 564 11.08 18.70 9.36
CA SER A 564 11.79 17.90 10.35
C SER A 564 12.68 16.89 9.64
N GLY A 565 13.35 16.03 10.41
CA GLY A 565 14.08 14.90 9.87
C GLY A 565 14.60 13.99 10.97
N ILE A 566 14.98 12.79 10.55
CA ILE A 566 15.66 11.80 11.38
C ILE A 566 17.13 11.78 10.97
N GLN A 567 17.99 12.26 11.84
CA GLN A 567 19.44 12.18 11.70
C GLN A 567 19.90 10.74 11.94
N PHE A 568 20.86 10.26 11.15
CA PHE A 568 21.46 8.94 11.30
C PHE A 568 22.91 8.95 10.85
N ARG A 569 23.78 8.23 11.59
CA ARG A 569 25.25 8.36 11.48
C ARG A 569 25.71 9.83 11.50
N SER A 570 25.05 10.63 12.31
CA SER A 570 25.35 12.05 12.46
C SER A 570 26.27 12.27 13.67
N ASP A 571 26.97 13.40 13.67
CA ASP A 571 27.94 13.76 14.68
C ASP A 571 27.92 15.26 14.98
N TYR A 572 28.67 15.69 16.00
CA TYR A 572 28.90 17.07 16.34
C TYR A 572 30.15 17.61 15.65
N ARG A 573 30.01 18.77 15.04
CA ARG A 573 31.17 19.50 14.54
C ARG A 573 31.97 20.07 15.71
N GLU A 574 33.22 19.62 15.88
CA GLU A 574 34.10 19.96 17.01
C GLU A 574 34.16 21.46 17.36
N ARG A 575 34.16 22.33 16.34
CA ARG A 575 34.39 23.78 16.54
C ARG A 575 33.22 24.52 17.19
N ASP A 576 31.99 24.04 17.02
CA ASP A 576 30.77 24.79 17.38
C ASP A 576 29.61 23.93 17.90
N GLY A 577 29.83 22.60 18.01
CA GLY A 577 28.86 21.64 18.52
C GLY A 577 27.59 21.56 17.67
N VAL A 578 27.65 21.95 16.39
CA VAL A 578 26.52 21.84 15.47
C VAL A 578 26.44 20.42 14.95
N VAL A 579 25.23 19.84 14.99
CA VAL A 579 24.95 18.52 14.40
C VAL A 579 25.14 18.58 12.89
N PHE A 580 25.80 17.57 12.33
CA PHE A 580 25.94 17.36 10.90
C PHE A 580 25.84 15.86 10.58
N GLY A 581 25.46 15.50 9.36
CA GLY A 581 25.38 14.10 8.93
C GLY A 581 24.14 13.81 8.09
N TYR A 582 23.80 12.54 7.92
CA TYR A 582 22.66 12.17 7.09
C TYR A 582 21.35 12.43 7.81
N GLN A 583 20.38 12.93 7.07
CA GLN A 583 19.02 13.17 7.51
C GLN A 583 18.05 12.50 6.53
N ALA A 584 17.19 11.62 7.06
CA ALA A 584 15.97 11.23 6.41
C ALA A 584 14.97 12.40 6.56
N GLU A 585 14.64 13.06 5.47
CA GLU A 585 13.81 14.26 5.48
C GLU A 585 12.36 13.95 5.91
N ILE A 586 11.73 14.92 6.58
CA ILE A 586 10.27 15.02 6.72
C ILE A 586 9.86 16.40 6.17
N ASP A 587 9.25 16.41 4.98
CA ASP A 587 8.91 17.61 4.21
C ASP A 587 7.38 17.69 4.01
N CYS A 588 6.73 18.62 4.73
CA CYS A 588 5.29 18.83 4.59
C CYS A 588 4.90 19.78 3.45
N SER A 589 5.87 20.31 2.69
CA SER A 589 5.58 21.20 1.57
C SER A 589 5.07 20.42 0.35
N PRO A 590 4.46 21.08 -0.65
CA PRO A 590 4.04 20.43 -1.90
C PRO A 590 5.18 19.74 -2.68
N ARG A 591 6.44 20.03 -2.34
CA ARG A 591 7.60 19.31 -2.87
C ARG A 591 7.59 17.84 -2.44
N ALA A 592 7.13 17.55 -1.22
CA ALA A 592 6.90 16.22 -0.67
C ALA A 592 8.14 15.30 -0.78
N TRP A 593 9.29 15.75 -0.27
CA TRP A 593 10.55 14.98 -0.29
C TRP A 593 10.81 14.17 0.99
N SER A 594 9.76 13.87 1.76
CA SER A 594 9.84 12.99 2.93
C SER A 594 10.47 11.64 2.58
N GLY A 595 11.48 11.23 3.35
CA GLY A 595 12.25 10.00 3.11
C GLY A 595 13.42 10.16 2.13
N GLY A 596 13.65 11.35 1.58
CA GLY A 596 14.90 11.68 0.88
C GLY A 596 16.08 11.81 1.84
N ILE A 597 17.30 11.68 1.32
CA ILE A 597 18.55 11.85 2.08
C ILE A 597 19.11 13.26 1.83
N PHE A 598 19.02 14.09 2.87
CA PHE A 598 19.70 15.37 2.98
C PHE A 598 20.89 15.24 3.93
N GLU A 599 22.05 15.80 3.59
CA GLU A 599 23.22 15.78 4.47
C GLU A 599 23.42 17.13 5.16
N GLU A 600 22.89 17.21 6.39
CA GLU A 600 22.89 18.41 7.23
C GLU A 600 24.32 18.87 7.51
N GLY A 601 24.57 20.17 7.31
CA GLY A 601 25.88 20.77 7.56
C GLY A 601 27.02 20.31 6.63
N ARG A 602 26.73 19.52 5.58
CA ARG A 602 27.70 19.02 4.59
C ARG A 602 27.23 19.22 3.14
N ARG A 603 26.87 18.15 2.40
CA ARG A 603 26.62 18.19 0.94
C ARG A 603 25.20 18.59 0.54
N ALA A 604 24.28 18.79 1.49
CA ALA A 604 22.86 19.02 1.22
C ALA A 604 22.19 17.79 0.54
N TRP A 605 21.37 17.96 -0.50
CA TRP A 605 20.64 16.85 -1.13
C TRP A 605 21.59 15.87 -1.83
N ILE A 606 21.64 14.62 -1.34
CA ILE A 606 22.43 13.54 -1.94
C ILE A 606 21.56 12.40 -2.49
N ALA A 607 20.30 12.30 -2.05
CA ALA A 607 19.27 11.50 -2.71
C ALA A 607 17.90 12.17 -2.52
N ASN A 608 17.33 12.77 -3.57
CA ASN A 608 16.02 13.44 -3.51
C ASN A 608 14.93 12.63 -4.24
N LEU A 609 13.69 13.12 -4.17
CA LEU A 609 12.51 12.46 -4.74
C LEU A 609 11.97 13.16 -5.99
N GLU A 610 12.75 14.04 -6.65
CA GLU A 610 12.28 14.83 -7.80
C GLU A 610 11.68 13.95 -8.91
N ASN A 611 12.34 12.83 -9.21
CA ASN A 611 11.93 11.86 -10.22
C ASN A 611 11.34 10.58 -9.59
N HIS A 612 10.64 10.70 -8.47
CA HIS A 612 10.02 9.55 -7.80
C HIS A 612 8.62 9.87 -7.24
N PRO A 613 7.59 9.90 -8.10
CA PRO A 613 6.24 10.29 -7.68
C PRO A 613 5.66 9.42 -6.55
N ALA A 614 5.76 8.09 -6.65
CA ALA A 614 5.34 7.19 -5.59
C ALA A 614 6.06 7.45 -4.25
N GLY A 615 7.34 7.82 -4.27
CA GLY A 615 8.06 8.23 -3.05
C GLY A 615 7.52 9.53 -2.47
N ARG A 616 7.12 10.49 -3.33
CA ARG A 616 6.53 11.76 -2.90
C ARG A 616 5.15 11.58 -2.28
N GLU A 617 4.41 10.56 -2.74
CA GLU A 617 3.09 10.17 -2.22
C GLU A 617 3.17 9.27 -0.99
N ALA A 618 4.35 8.70 -0.69
CA ALA A 618 4.51 7.72 0.38
C ALA A 618 4.19 8.28 1.78
N PHE A 619 4.54 9.54 2.03
CA PHE A 619 4.30 10.21 3.31
C PHE A 619 2.91 10.84 3.37
N ARG A 620 2.14 10.52 4.40
CA ARG A 620 0.77 11.00 4.63
C ARG A 620 0.77 12.09 5.69
N LEU A 621 0.38 13.30 5.30
CA LEU A 621 0.33 14.46 6.20
C LEU A 621 -0.68 14.24 7.33
N ALA A 622 -0.37 14.76 8.52
CA ALA A 622 -1.23 14.66 9.71
C ALA A 622 -1.57 13.23 10.17
N GLU A 623 -0.98 12.20 9.57
CA GLU A 623 -1.11 10.78 9.91
C GLU A 623 0.20 10.22 10.51
N TRP A 624 0.10 9.03 11.08
CA TRP A 624 1.29 8.26 11.46
C TRP A 624 1.91 7.62 10.21
N ASN A 625 3.23 7.76 10.10
CA ASN A 625 4.03 7.23 9.00
C ASN A 625 5.14 6.37 9.54
N HIS A 626 5.34 5.19 8.97
CA HIS A 626 6.43 4.30 9.36
C HIS A 626 7.68 4.60 8.56
N TYR A 627 8.76 5.03 9.22
CA TYR A 627 10.09 5.16 8.63
C TYR A 627 10.91 3.92 8.95
N PHE A 628 11.52 3.33 7.92
CA PHE A 628 12.54 2.28 8.05
C PHE A 628 13.81 2.75 7.36
N ILE A 629 14.94 2.74 8.06
CA ILE A 629 16.24 3.20 7.56
C ILE A 629 17.23 2.05 7.70
N GLN A 630 17.96 1.74 6.63
CA GLN A 630 19.08 0.81 6.66
C GLN A 630 20.36 1.54 6.29
N ALA A 631 21.41 1.33 7.07
CA ALA A 631 22.76 1.75 6.74
C ALA A 631 23.70 0.55 6.91
N LYS A 632 24.32 0.10 5.81
CA LYS A 632 25.24 -1.05 5.81
C LYS A 632 26.46 -0.73 4.97
N GLY A 633 27.63 -0.59 5.61
CA GLY A 633 28.82 -0.05 4.97
C GLY A 633 28.51 1.31 4.34
N ASN A 634 28.53 1.39 3.02
CA ASN A 634 28.18 2.60 2.27
C ASN A 634 26.83 2.56 1.55
N ASP A 635 26.04 1.49 1.70
CA ASP A 635 24.69 1.37 1.16
C ASP A 635 23.67 1.90 2.19
N LEU A 636 22.97 2.98 1.81
CA LEU A 636 21.98 3.68 2.61
C LEU A 636 20.62 3.59 1.94
N ARG A 637 19.60 3.21 2.71
CA ARG A 637 18.23 3.06 2.19
C ARG A 637 17.20 3.55 3.18
N ILE A 638 16.15 4.14 2.63
CA ILE A 638 15.00 4.63 3.40
C ILE A 638 13.73 4.12 2.74
N TRP A 639 12.84 3.62 3.58
CA TRP A 639 11.46 3.33 3.23
C TRP A 639 10.54 4.18 4.09
N VAL A 640 9.49 4.73 3.46
CA VAL A 640 8.39 5.42 4.13
C VAL A 640 7.12 4.67 3.80
N ASN A 641 6.39 4.19 4.81
CA ASN A 641 5.21 3.33 4.64
C ASN A 641 5.47 2.15 3.68
N GLY A 642 6.69 1.60 3.75
CA GLY A 642 7.17 0.48 2.95
C GLY A 642 7.48 0.79 1.47
N VAL A 643 7.33 2.03 1.01
CA VAL A 643 7.82 2.51 -0.31
C VAL A 643 9.29 2.89 -0.20
N THR A 644 10.17 2.39 -1.08
CA THR A 644 11.59 2.78 -1.12
C THR A 644 11.75 4.22 -1.59
N THR A 645 11.93 5.19 -0.69
CA THR A 645 12.06 6.62 -1.03
C THR A 645 13.48 7.02 -1.39
N ALA A 646 14.49 6.35 -0.84
CA ALA A 646 15.88 6.58 -1.17
C ALA A 646 16.70 5.28 -1.15
N HIS A 647 17.61 5.16 -2.12
CA HIS A 647 18.69 4.17 -2.13
C HIS A 647 19.94 4.89 -2.66
N LEU A 648 20.98 4.94 -1.84
CA LEU A 648 22.23 5.63 -2.12
C LEU A 648 23.40 4.73 -1.74
N VAL A 649 24.29 4.47 -2.69
CA VAL A 649 25.63 3.95 -2.41
C VAL A 649 26.56 5.16 -2.36
N ASP A 650 27.05 5.52 -1.17
CA ASP A 650 27.86 6.72 -0.97
C ASP A 650 29.36 6.43 -1.14
N ASP A 651 30.03 7.15 -2.02
CA ASP A 651 31.49 7.01 -2.21
C ASP A 651 32.31 7.64 -1.08
N ASN A 652 31.69 8.46 -0.23
CA ASN A 652 32.33 9.12 0.92
C ASN A 652 31.46 9.02 2.18
N PRO A 653 31.25 7.79 2.71
CA PRO A 653 30.25 7.55 3.72
C PRO A 653 30.66 8.08 5.10
N LEU A 654 29.68 8.54 5.88
CA LEU A 654 29.78 8.43 7.34
C LEU A 654 29.49 6.99 7.72
N LEU A 655 30.41 6.37 8.45
CA LEU A 655 30.30 4.97 8.86
C LEU A 655 29.73 4.82 10.27
N THR A 656 29.89 5.84 11.11
CA THR A 656 29.39 5.82 12.49
C THR A 656 28.73 7.14 12.86
N GLY A 657 27.82 7.12 13.82
CA GLY A 657 27.26 8.32 14.46
C GLY A 657 25.99 8.02 15.25
N PHE A 658 25.42 9.04 15.88
CA PHE A 658 24.17 8.91 16.64
C PHE A 658 22.94 8.98 15.71
N PHE A 659 21.79 8.59 16.26
CA PHE A 659 20.49 8.99 15.73
C PHE A 659 20.07 10.35 16.30
N GLY A 660 19.25 11.10 15.59
CA GLY A 660 18.69 12.35 16.11
C GLY A 660 17.31 12.69 15.57
N LEU A 661 16.42 13.18 16.43
CA LEU A 661 15.07 13.60 16.07
C LEU A 661 15.03 15.13 16.01
N GLN A 662 14.73 15.70 14.84
CA GLN A 662 14.84 17.14 14.62
C GLN A 662 13.55 17.90 14.94
N VAL A 663 13.67 18.95 15.75
CA VAL A 663 12.73 20.08 15.77
C VAL A 663 13.36 21.21 14.96
N HIS A 664 12.78 21.51 13.79
CA HIS A 664 13.26 22.55 12.89
C HIS A 664 13.06 23.94 13.50
N ASN A 665 13.92 24.90 13.15
CA ASN A 665 13.94 26.26 13.70
C ASN A 665 12.76 27.18 13.25
N GLY A 666 11.62 26.61 12.88
CA GLY A 666 10.42 27.33 12.47
C GLY A 666 9.77 28.10 13.63
N ASN A 667 8.66 28.79 13.34
CA ASN A 667 7.99 29.65 14.34
C ASN A 667 7.03 28.89 15.28
N ARG A 668 6.49 27.75 14.83
CA ARG A 668 5.57 26.85 15.55
C ARG A 668 5.65 25.46 14.92
N GLY A 669 5.42 24.42 15.71
CA GLY A 669 5.37 23.04 15.22
C GLY A 669 5.46 22.07 16.38
N GLN A 670 4.65 21.01 16.32
CA GLN A 670 4.76 19.85 17.19
C GLN A 670 5.10 18.65 16.32
N TYR A 671 6.07 17.85 16.79
CA TYR A 671 6.65 16.73 16.08
C TYR A 671 6.57 15.51 16.98
N LEU A 672 6.00 14.42 16.47
CA LEU A 672 5.78 13.22 17.25
C LEU A 672 6.54 12.06 16.61
N TRP A 673 7.28 11.34 17.44
CA TRP A 673 7.98 10.11 17.08
C TRP A 673 7.61 9.04 18.08
N ARG A 674 7.22 7.85 17.65
CA ARG A 674 6.91 6.75 18.58
C ARG A 674 7.61 5.47 18.19
N ASN A 675 7.87 4.64 19.19
CA ASN A 675 8.51 3.33 19.04
C ASN A 675 9.82 3.34 18.24
N PRO A 676 10.79 4.22 18.53
CA PRO A 676 12.10 4.15 17.90
C PRO A 676 12.80 2.85 18.32
N GLN A 677 13.18 2.04 17.32
CA GLN A 677 13.84 0.75 17.51
C GLN A 677 15.04 0.64 16.57
N VAL A 678 16.05 -0.08 17.01
CA VAL A 678 17.27 -0.34 16.24
C VAL A 678 17.61 -1.81 16.25
N ARG A 679 18.23 -2.27 15.17
CA ARG A 679 18.85 -3.57 15.05
C ARG A 679 20.23 -3.42 14.44
N ARG A 680 21.27 -3.89 15.12
CA ARG A 680 22.67 -3.85 14.65
C ARG A 680 22.89 -4.99 13.64
N LEU A 681 23.65 -4.73 12.58
CA LEU A 681 23.88 -5.68 11.47
C LEU A 681 25.23 -6.38 11.51
#